data_AF-A0A0N1C9Q5-F1
#
_entry.id   AF-A0A0N1C9Q5-F1
#
_cell.length_a   1.000
_cell.length_b   1.000
_cell.length_c   1.000
_cell.angle_alpha   90.00
_cell.angle_beta   90.00
_cell.angle_gamma   90.00
#
_symmetry.space_group_name_H-M   'P 1'
#
loop_
_entity.id
_entity.type
_entity.pdbx_description
1 polymer ?
#
loop_
_entity_poly.entity_id
_entity_poly.type
_entity_poly.pdbx_seq_one_letter_code
_entity_poly.pdbx_strand_id
1 'polypeptide(L)'
;MVVPIYISTGEPSATPPRALGLQALPDQPGGQILAASSDRLAAAMGSEAGALSRVGEAQAGLGRAEQQAGGAMVAFSVALTNAKNEAVAANAHTDYLTRLQSAQQKWENSQDYLNASSGFAQDRQQAETDALEQITDPEIRAKTQLQMRRVGLTAQSAVDRTSLSRMVDAQRSGLDVKTDEYTTLAAIAPSPVEQQAYLKNLNEEIDRNAATGVISQADAVKRKLTAASTIDYVRARSAIMSNPDGAAAALADPEQFPGLGAVQRQQLIEQAHAQRDGLITRDLTRSAATGNGAGAIATVGIVQNPAQMSLIFDRGILAIETAGDPASISPKGAAGLAQIMPGTARDLLRARGRDDLAALDDAALTAKLTENGSRLSVELGRDYWMQMGRRYAGDVPVMAAAYNAGPGNADRWLQAANEKFGPHFTAEQFASVIDYKETRDYVGRLYTTLGAPMNAAGLSPSARYQASGAVGAAVAQEDAARRQMYKADAASSRDAADFGEMFRQGQTPDPVAYGSALHRNTLAAQAGDSSAAEWLTKTQFQERMAPVRDAGYRMPPAQLADTVARIEADQRSRPVTQDEIDRLGVLKETLADVGKRASNDPVGLAERAKLIGMPVTVDPQARADDPAFAASLVARSAHAQTAQAYYQGEFKVLKPAEEAAFRNRWASASADDKAALLRTAGASLPPPAFRAFIGQVAGDDNKSAMPVLTLAAGLHAADPTLGASLLEGIKAQKTDDRYVPDSGANKLLWQKRKDELLPAAAFNRAARTDPEGPLAAMSAAIDARYAFLSAQANDTSGSINSARIKQAAEDVTGGVLAHNGAPVLAPWRGASQRDLDATLTGLTDADLADARTTGGKPIGADYVRSQAKLTAFGDGRYLVQVNRNDDAPQYAATAAGRPFVLDLRNRARGAPPAVDPFNNGMPLP
;
A
#
# COMPACT_ATOMS: atom_id res chain seq x y z
N MET A 1 27.51 -20.78 -9.55
CA MET A 1 26.40 -21.59 -9.01
C MET A 1 25.83 -22.39 -10.16
N VAL A 2 26.02 -23.71 -10.14
CA VAL A 2 25.50 -24.63 -11.17
C VAL A 2 24.10 -25.05 -10.73
N VAL A 3 23.09 -24.80 -11.57
CA VAL A 3 21.72 -25.30 -11.39
C VAL A 3 21.44 -26.26 -12.56
N PRO A 4 21.02 -27.51 -12.30
CA PRO A 4 20.65 -28.45 -13.37
C PRO A 4 19.24 -28.18 -13.87
N ILE A 5 19.04 -28.17 -15.19
CA ILE A 5 17.73 -28.06 -15.83
C ILE A 5 17.23 -29.47 -16.13
N TYR A 6 16.11 -29.85 -15.50
CA TYR A 6 15.32 -31.04 -15.82
C TYR A 6 14.53 -30.83 -17.12
N ILE A 7 14.58 -31.81 -18.03
CA ILE A 7 13.69 -31.87 -19.19
C ILE A 7 12.43 -32.64 -18.79
N SER A 8 11.29 -31.96 -18.80
CA SER A 8 9.96 -32.52 -18.59
C SER A 8 9.43 -33.13 -19.90
N THR A 9 9.00 -34.39 -19.83
CA THR A 9 8.26 -35.10 -20.89
C THR A 9 6.78 -34.72 -20.81
N GLY A 10 6.31 -33.94 -21.78
CA GLY A 10 4.89 -33.69 -22.04
C GLY A 10 4.49 -34.24 -23.40
N GLU A 11 3.50 -35.13 -23.41
CA GLU A 11 2.86 -35.70 -24.60
C GLU A 11 2.23 -34.62 -25.51
N PRO A 12 2.17 -34.82 -26.85
CA PRO A 12 1.32 -34.03 -27.72
C PRO A 12 0.05 -34.79 -28.13
N SER A 13 -1.08 -34.12 -27.91
CA SER A 13 -2.43 -34.43 -28.38
C SER A 13 -2.55 -34.41 -29.91
N ALA A 14 -3.37 -35.34 -30.43
CA ALA A 14 -3.73 -35.54 -31.82
C ALA A 14 -4.50 -34.36 -32.48
N THR A 15 -4.13 -33.94 -33.69
CA THR A 15 -4.85 -34.17 -34.99
C THR A 15 -4.16 -33.37 -36.13
N PRO A 16 -4.14 -33.85 -37.40
CA PRO A 16 -3.28 -33.31 -38.47
C PRO A 16 -4.02 -32.45 -39.51
N PRO A 17 -3.30 -31.62 -40.31
CA PRO A 17 -3.76 -31.21 -41.64
C PRO A 17 -3.06 -31.98 -42.77
N ARG A 18 -3.84 -32.13 -43.85
CA ARG A 18 -3.65 -32.91 -45.09
C ARG A 18 -2.38 -32.56 -45.88
N ALA A 19 -1.76 -33.60 -46.46
CA ALA A 19 -0.82 -33.51 -47.56
C ALA A 19 -1.52 -33.83 -48.91
N LEU A 20 -1.22 -33.02 -49.94
CA LEU A 20 -1.39 -33.30 -51.38
C LEU A 20 -0.07 -33.94 -51.85
N GLY A 21 -0.03 -35.19 -52.36
CA GLY A 21 -0.14 -35.56 -53.78
C GLY A 21 1.21 -35.32 -54.49
N LEU A 22 2.04 -36.30 -54.89
CA LEU A 22 1.98 -37.36 -55.92
C LEU A 22 3.41 -38.01 -55.89
N GLN A 23 3.77 -39.21 -56.32
CA GLN A 23 3.36 -40.09 -57.43
C GLN A 23 4.06 -41.46 -57.26
N ALA A 24 3.48 -42.52 -57.81
CA ALA A 24 3.90 -43.93 -57.72
C ALA A 24 4.82 -44.40 -58.87
N LEU A 25 5.62 -45.47 -58.62
CA LEU A 25 5.66 -46.81 -59.28
C LEU A 25 7.05 -47.52 -59.05
N PRO A 26 7.28 -48.84 -59.32
CA PRO A 26 6.81 -50.02 -58.57
C PRO A 26 7.90 -51.15 -58.33
N ASP A 27 7.54 -52.12 -57.48
CA ASP A 27 7.84 -53.59 -57.43
C ASP A 27 9.23 -54.26 -57.63
N GLN A 28 9.66 -54.98 -56.55
CA GLN A 28 10.09 -56.41 -56.43
C GLN A 28 11.37 -56.93 -57.16
N PRO A 29 11.93 -58.14 -56.85
CA PRO A 29 11.93 -58.98 -55.63
C PRO A 29 13.35 -59.48 -55.21
N GLY A 30 13.48 -60.07 -54.01
CA GLY A 30 14.75 -60.71 -53.59
C GLY A 30 14.68 -61.52 -52.29
N GLY A 31 13.58 -62.24 -52.07
CA GLY A 31 13.33 -63.04 -50.86
C GLY A 31 12.99 -64.49 -51.19
N GLN A 32 13.90 -65.20 -51.89
CA GLN A 32 13.88 -66.65 -52.05
C GLN A 32 15.34 -67.08 -52.23
N ILE A 33 15.93 -67.79 -51.26
CA ILE A 33 17.14 -68.66 -51.38
C ILE A 33 17.53 -69.33 -50.03
N LEU A 34 16.80 -69.15 -48.91
CA LEU A 34 17.14 -69.80 -47.63
C LEU A 34 16.07 -70.78 -47.08
N ALA A 35 15.33 -71.45 -47.97
CA ALA A 35 14.42 -72.55 -47.63
C ALA A 35 14.50 -73.72 -48.64
N ALA A 36 15.69 -73.97 -49.22
CA ALA A 36 15.90 -75.01 -50.24
C ALA A 36 17.14 -75.90 -49.98
N SER A 37 17.63 -75.96 -48.74
CA SER A 37 18.81 -76.76 -48.37
C SER A 37 18.57 -77.79 -47.25
N SER A 38 17.37 -77.86 -46.67
CA SER A 38 16.98 -78.90 -45.70
C SER A 38 16.36 -80.15 -46.34
N ASP A 39 15.69 -80.02 -47.49
CA ASP A 39 14.99 -81.14 -48.15
C ASP A 39 15.88 -81.97 -49.08
N ARG A 40 17.13 -81.56 -49.33
CA ARG A 40 18.10 -82.30 -50.16
C ARG A 40 19.04 -83.21 -49.38
N LEU A 41 19.02 -83.18 -48.04
CA LEU A 41 19.77 -84.13 -47.20
C LEU A 41 18.93 -85.34 -46.76
N ALA A 42 17.60 -85.23 -46.69
CA ALA A 42 16.72 -86.36 -46.38
C ALA A 42 16.50 -87.32 -47.58
N ALA A 43 16.72 -86.84 -48.82
CA ALA A 43 16.60 -87.64 -50.04
C ALA A 43 17.86 -88.46 -50.38
N ALA A 44 18.99 -88.26 -49.68
CA ALA A 44 20.23 -89.00 -49.87
C ALA A 44 20.42 -90.17 -48.88
N MET A 45 19.55 -90.30 -47.87
CA MET A 45 19.57 -91.40 -46.88
C MET A 45 18.52 -92.50 -47.17
N GLY A 46 17.77 -92.40 -48.29
CA GLY A 46 16.69 -93.33 -48.66
C GLY A 46 17.02 -94.32 -49.78
N SER A 47 18.23 -94.33 -50.34
CA SER A 47 18.57 -95.14 -51.54
C SER A 47 19.62 -96.22 -51.33
N GLU A 48 19.93 -96.62 -50.09
CA GLU A 48 20.89 -97.69 -49.78
C GLU A 48 20.25 -98.91 -49.07
N ALA A 49 18.93 -99.07 -49.18
CA ALA A 49 18.18 -100.24 -48.69
C ALA A 49 17.75 -101.21 -49.81
N GLY A 50 18.20 -101.00 -51.05
CA GLY A 50 17.80 -101.78 -52.24
C GLY A 50 18.79 -102.84 -52.73
N ALA A 51 19.96 -102.99 -52.10
CA ALA A 51 21.05 -103.83 -52.61
C ALA A 51 21.37 -105.08 -51.78
N LEU A 52 20.56 -105.41 -50.76
CA LEU A 52 20.73 -106.59 -49.90
C LEU A 52 19.55 -107.59 -49.95
N SER A 53 18.81 -107.62 -51.06
CA SER A 53 17.72 -108.58 -51.30
C SER A 53 17.97 -109.51 -52.51
N ARG A 54 19.24 -109.73 -52.91
CA ARG A 54 19.61 -110.67 -53.99
C ARG A 54 20.78 -111.59 -53.61
N VAL A 55 20.80 -112.10 -52.37
CA VAL A 55 21.72 -113.17 -51.93
C VAL A 55 20.99 -114.27 -51.11
N GLY A 56 19.66 -114.28 -51.13
CA GLY A 56 18.86 -115.42 -50.67
C GLY A 56 18.38 -116.23 -51.87
N GLU A 57 18.63 -117.54 -51.86
CA GLU A 57 18.19 -118.56 -52.82
C GLU A 57 19.10 -118.85 -54.03
N ALA A 58 20.23 -119.53 -53.80
CA ALA A 58 20.80 -120.49 -54.76
C ALA A 58 21.84 -121.43 -54.11
N GLN A 59 21.48 -122.08 -52.99
CA GLN A 59 22.09 -123.34 -52.56
C GLN A 59 21.09 -124.46 -52.84
N ALA A 60 21.26 -125.18 -53.95
CA ALA A 60 20.85 -126.59 -54.16
C ALA A 60 20.73 -126.90 -55.66
N GLY A 61 21.86 -127.24 -56.27
CA GLY A 61 21.97 -127.71 -57.66
C GLY A 61 23.30 -128.40 -57.85
N LEU A 62 23.60 -129.34 -56.94
CA LEU A 62 24.75 -130.24 -56.95
C LEU A 62 24.81 -131.02 -58.28
N GLY A 63 25.99 -131.07 -58.93
CA GLY A 63 26.14 -131.98 -60.05
C GLY A 63 27.44 -131.91 -60.85
N ARG A 64 28.55 -132.31 -60.21
CA ARG A 64 29.81 -132.83 -60.79
C ARG A 64 30.92 -131.83 -61.15
N ALA A 65 31.87 -131.64 -60.22
CA ALA A 65 33.32 -131.87 -60.40
C ALA A 65 34.09 -131.37 -59.16
N GLU A 66 34.30 -132.24 -58.17
CA GLU A 66 35.02 -131.96 -56.92
C GLU A 66 36.54 -131.78 -57.15
N GLN A 67 36.96 -130.57 -57.52
CA GLN A 67 38.35 -130.10 -57.32
C GLN A 67 38.55 -128.57 -57.35
N GLN A 68 37.52 -127.75 -57.12
CA GLN A 68 37.62 -126.25 -57.10
C GLN A 68 36.82 -125.57 -55.97
N ALA A 69 36.92 -126.04 -54.72
CA ALA A 69 36.15 -125.48 -53.58
C ALA A 69 36.94 -124.52 -52.65
N GLY A 70 38.22 -124.20 -52.91
CA GLY A 70 39.02 -123.32 -52.04
C GLY A 70 38.90 -121.81 -52.30
N GLY A 71 38.72 -121.39 -53.56
CA GLY A 71 38.88 -119.98 -53.96
C GLY A 71 37.65 -119.08 -53.72
N ALA A 72 36.43 -119.62 -53.84
CA ALA A 72 35.20 -118.82 -53.79
C ALA A 72 34.81 -118.34 -52.37
N MET A 73 35.18 -119.09 -51.33
CA MET A 73 34.99 -118.68 -49.92
C MET A 73 35.90 -117.53 -49.51
N VAL A 74 37.10 -117.41 -50.11
CA VAL A 74 38.05 -116.33 -49.82
C VAL A 74 37.57 -115.00 -50.39
N ALA A 75 36.98 -115.00 -51.59
CA ALA A 75 36.46 -113.78 -52.21
C ALA A 75 35.29 -113.16 -51.42
N PHE A 76 34.40 -113.99 -50.86
CA PHE A 76 33.26 -113.52 -50.05
C PHE A 76 33.71 -112.96 -48.69
N SER A 77 34.71 -113.56 -48.03
CA SER A 77 35.23 -113.02 -46.77
C SER A 77 35.89 -111.65 -46.95
N VAL A 78 36.64 -111.47 -48.05
CA VAL A 78 37.26 -110.17 -48.40
C VAL A 78 36.19 -109.09 -48.63
N ALA A 79 35.11 -109.41 -49.34
CA ALA A 79 34.02 -108.46 -49.57
C ALA A 79 33.31 -108.04 -48.26
N LEU A 80 33.07 -108.98 -47.34
CA LEU A 80 32.46 -108.69 -46.05
C LEU A 80 33.38 -107.86 -45.15
N THR A 81 34.69 -108.12 -45.18
CA THR A 81 35.69 -107.31 -44.47
C THR A 81 35.73 -105.89 -45.01
N ASN A 82 35.71 -105.69 -46.33
CA ASN A 82 35.69 -104.36 -46.95
C ASN A 82 34.42 -103.56 -46.59
N ALA A 83 33.24 -104.18 -46.63
CA ALA A 83 31.99 -103.51 -46.26
C ALA A 83 31.95 -103.11 -44.77
N LYS A 84 32.45 -103.97 -43.87
CA LYS A 84 32.58 -103.65 -42.44
C LYS A 84 33.54 -102.49 -42.20
N ASN A 85 34.65 -102.48 -42.94
CA ASN A 85 35.67 -101.46 -42.91
C ASN A 85 35.18 -100.09 -43.40
N GLU A 86 34.38 -100.05 -44.47
CA GLU A 86 33.72 -98.83 -44.96
C GLU A 86 32.68 -98.30 -43.97
N ALA A 87 31.88 -99.17 -43.34
CA ALA A 87 30.91 -98.78 -42.33
C ALA A 87 31.57 -98.15 -41.08
N VAL A 88 32.70 -98.71 -40.63
CA VAL A 88 33.49 -98.14 -39.52
C VAL A 88 34.08 -96.77 -39.90
N ALA A 89 34.62 -96.62 -41.11
CA ALA A 89 35.12 -95.35 -41.61
C ALA A 89 34.02 -94.28 -41.74
N ALA A 90 32.83 -94.66 -42.22
CA ALA A 90 31.68 -93.77 -42.36
C ALA A 90 31.13 -93.30 -41.00
N ASN A 91 31.06 -94.20 -40.02
CA ASN A 91 30.66 -93.85 -38.64
C ASN A 91 31.68 -92.91 -37.99
N ALA A 92 32.97 -93.19 -38.12
CA ALA A 92 34.04 -92.31 -37.64
C ALA A 92 33.97 -90.93 -38.30
N HIS A 93 33.76 -90.86 -39.62
CA HIS A 93 33.62 -89.59 -40.32
C HIS A 93 32.38 -88.80 -39.85
N THR A 94 31.27 -89.48 -39.59
CA THR A 94 30.02 -88.86 -39.08
C THR A 94 30.20 -88.32 -37.66
N ASP A 95 30.85 -89.08 -36.76
CA ASP A 95 31.18 -88.61 -35.40
C ASP A 95 32.10 -87.37 -35.46
N TYR A 96 33.14 -87.41 -36.30
CA TYR A 96 34.01 -86.27 -36.55
C TYR A 96 33.24 -85.04 -37.02
N LEU A 97 32.36 -85.17 -38.02
CA LEU A 97 31.57 -84.04 -38.53
C LEU A 97 30.68 -83.43 -37.44
N THR A 98 30.08 -84.26 -36.58
CA THR A 98 29.24 -83.82 -35.46
C THR A 98 30.04 -83.03 -34.43
N ARG A 99 31.21 -83.55 -34.04
CA ARG A 99 32.13 -82.88 -33.11
C ARG A 99 32.72 -81.60 -33.71
N LEU A 100 33.11 -81.64 -34.98
CA LEU A 100 33.64 -80.51 -35.73
C LEU A 100 32.63 -79.37 -35.82
N GLN A 101 31.36 -79.68 -36.14
CA GLN A 101 30.28 -78.70 -36.20
C GLN A 101 30.03 -78.05 -34.83
N SER A 102 30.02 -78.84 -33.76
CA SER A 102 29.84 -78.35 -32.39
C SER A 102 30.99 -77.43 -31.96
N ALA A 103 32.23 -77.83 -32.25
CA ALA A 103 33.42 -77.02 -32.00
C ALA A 103 33.41 -75.72 -32.83
N GLN A 104 32.97 -75.80 -34.10
CA GLN A 104 32.89 -74.63 -34.98
C GLN A 104 31.88 -73.62 -34.42
N GLN A 105 30.67 -74.04 -34.07
CA GLN A 105 29.66 -73.16 -33.46
C GLN A 105 30.12 -72.55 -32.14
N LYS A 106 30.83 -73.32 -31.29
CA LYS A 106 31.40 -72.82 -30.03
C LYS A 106 32.35 -71.65 -30.28
N TRP A 107 33.28 -71.79 -31.23
CA TRP A 107 34.33 -70.79 -31.46
C TRP A 107 33.88 -69.63 -32.36
N GLU A 108 32.98 -69.85 -33.32
CA GLU A 108 32.32 -68.76 -34.07
C GLU A 108 31.52 -67.84 -33.15
N ASN A 109 30.97 -68.36 -32.04
CA ASN A 109 30.21 -67.60 -31.06
C ASN A 109 31.03 -67.11 -29.85
N SER A 110 32.29 -67.51 -29.72
CA SER A 110 33.13 -67.19 -28.56
C SER A 110 33.33 -65.68 -28.37
N GLN A 111 33.22 -65.21 -27.13
CA GLN A 111 33.63 -63.85 -26.78
C GLN A 111 35.16 -63.68 -26.78
N ASP A 112 35.92 -64.78 -26.63
CA ASP A 112 37.37 -64.80 -26.81
C ASP A 112 37.71 -65.06 -28.28
N TYR A 113 37.45 -64.05 -29.11
CA TYR A 113 37.72 -64.10 -30.55
C TYR A 113 39.21 -64.07 -30.87
N LEU A 114 40.07 -63.59 -29.96
CA LEU A 114 41.52 -63.56 -30.15
C LEU A 114 42.12 -64.97 -30.14
N ASN A 115 41.62 -65.85 -29.27
CA ASN A 115 42.08 -67.24 -29.18
C ASN A 115 41.18 -68.23 -29.93
N ALA A 116 40.12 -67.76 -30.60
CA ALA A 116 39.12 -68.63 -31.24
C ALA A 116 39.69 -69.53 -32.35
N SER A 117 40.60 -69.00 -33.18
CA SER A 117 41.26 -69.77 -34.24
C SER A 117 42.12 -70.91 -33.68
N SER A 118 42.97 -70.62 -32.69
CA SER A 118 43.82 -71.61 -32.04
C SER A 118 43.02 -72.61 -31.21
N GLY A 119 41.97 -72.16 -30.52
CA GLY A 119 41.09 -73.01 -29.73
C GLY A 119 40.31 -73.99 -30.61
N PHE A 120 39.81 -73.52 -31.76
CA PHE A 120 39.16 -74.40 -32.74
C PHE A 120 40.15 -75.38 -33.37
N ALA A 121 41.39 -74.97 -33.64
CA ALA A 121 42.42 -75.86 -34.19
C ALA A 121 42.71 -77.05 -33.25
N GLN A 122 42.73 -76.81 -31.93
CA GLN A 122 42.87 -77.84 -30.91
C GLN A 122 41.65 -78.77 -30.84
N ASP A 123 40.44 -78.21 -30.73
CA ASP A 123 39.20 -79.00 -30.67
C ASP A 123 39.02 -79.86 -31.94
N ARG A 124 39.39 -79.32 -33.12
CA ARG A 124 39.41 -80.04 -34.39
C ARG A 124 40.38 -81.22 -34.38
N GLN A 125 41.60 -81.03 -33.87
CA GLN A 125 42.62 -82.09 -33.78
C GLN A 125 42.20 -83.17 -32.78
N GLN A 126 41.57 -82.79 -31.67
CA GLN A 126 41.02 -83.74 -30.71
C GLN A 126 39.88 -84.54 -31.34
N ALA A 127 38.93 -83.88 -32.01
CA ALA A 127 37.84 -84.56 -32.71
C ALA A 127 38.34 -85.54 -33.79
N GLU A 128 39.40 -85.18 -34.52
CA GLU A 128 40.06 -86.06 -35.49
C GLU A 128 40.70 -87.28 -34.78
N THR A 129 41.35 -87.06 -33.65
CA THR A 129 41.98 -88.13 -32.85
C THR A 129 40.93 -89.11 -32.33
N ASP A 130 39.89 -88.60 -31.67
CA ASP A 130 38.80 -89.38 -31.07
C ASP A 130 38.09 -90.25 -32.12
N ALA A 131 37.75 -89.67 -33.28
CA ALA A 131 37.04 -90.36 -34.34
C ALA A 131 37.87 -91.50 -34.97
N LEU A 132 39.20 -91.36 -35.00
CA LEU A 132 40.10 -92.36 -35.57
C LEU A 132 40.45 -93.49 -34.61
N GLU A 133 40.18 -93.38 -33.30
CA GLU A 133 40.49 -94.42 -32.30
C GLU A 133 39.83 -95.76 -32.64
N GLN A 134 38.61 -95.72 -33.19
CA GLN A 134 37.81 -96.89 -33.53
C GLN A 134 38.27 -97.61 -34.82
N ILE A 135 39.24 -97.04 -35.55
CA ILE A 135 39.78 -97.60 -36.79
C ILE A 135 41.13 -98.25 -36.51
N THR A 136 41.15 -99.58 -36.50
CA THR A 136 42.37 -100.38 -36.29
C THR A 136 43.15 -100.64 -37.57
N ASP A 137 42.51 -100.57 -38.75
CA ASP A 137 43.16 -100.76 -40.04
C ASP A 137 43.97 -99.51 -40.46
N PRO A 138 45.30 -99.64 -40.74
CA PRO A 138 46.15 -98.49 -41.04
C PRO A 138 45.79 -97.74 -42.34
N GLU A 139 45.36 -98.43 -43.39
CA GLU A 139 45.10 -97.82 -44.70
C GLU A 139 43.77 -97.05 -44.68
N ILE A 140 42.74 -97.65 -44.07
CA ILE A 140 41.43 -97.03 -43.89
C ILE A 140 41.54 -95.83 -42.94
N ARG A 141 42.35 -95.94 -41.88
CA ARG A 141 42.61 -94.83 -40.96
C ARG A 141 43.23 -93.64 -41.69
N ALA A 142 44.26 -93.86 -42.51
CA ALA A 142 44.93 -92.79 -43.26
C ALA A 142 43.99 -92.11 -44.29
N LYS A 143 43.18 -92.90 -45.02
CA LYS A 143 42.22 -92.36 -46.01
C LYS A 143 41.12 -91.53 -45.34
N THR A 144 40.56 -92.05 -44.23
CA THR A 144 39.53 -91.37 -43.44
C THR A 144 40.06 -90.09 -42.81
N GLN A 145 41.30 -90.13 -42.30
CA GLN A 145 41.99 -88.96 -41.75
C GLN A 145 42.13 -87.83 -42.78
N LEU A 146 42.52 -88.14 -44.02
CA LEU A 146 42.65 -87.14 -45.08
C LEU A 146 41.31 -86.46 -45.41
N GLN A 147 40.22 -87.23 -45.42
CA GLN A 147 38.86 -86.70 -45.62
C GLN A 147 38.45 -85.77 -44.48
N MET A 148 38.68 -86.17 -43.23
CA MET A 148 38.42 -85.35 -42.04
C MET A 148 39.20 -84.03 -42.10
N ARG A 149 40.51 -84.08 -42.37
CA ARG A 149 41.37 -82.89 -42.47
C ARG A 149 40.87 -81.88 -43.51
N ARG A 150 40.40 -82.34 -44.67
CA ARG A 150 39.88 -81.45 -45.72
C ARG A 150 38.68 -80.64 -45.23
N VAL A 151 37.70 -81.30 -44.60
CA VAL A 151 36.51 -80.62 -44.08
C VAL A 151 36.88 -79.74 -42.88
N GLY A 152 37.77 -80.23 -42.01
CA GLY A 152 38.28 -79.48 -40.87
C GLY A 152 38.97 -78.16 -41.24
N LEU A 153 39.75 -78.12 -42.33
CA LEU A 153 40.37 -76.88 -42.82
C LEU A 153 39.35 -75.87 -43.36
N THR A 154 38.25 -76.35 -43.93
CA THR A 154 37.15 -75.48 -44.40
C THR A 154 36.44 -74.82 -43.21
N ALA A 155 36.15 -75.61 -42.16
CA ALA A 155 35.60 -75.09 -40.91
C ALA A 155 36.58 -74.14 -40.19
N GLN A 156 37.89 -74.42 -40.23
CA GLN A 156 38.92 -73.53 -39.68
C GLN A 156 38.89 -72.17 -40.37
N SER A 157 38.80 -72.17 -41.70
CA SER A 157 38.69 -70.92 -42.48
C SER A 157 37.41 -70.14 -42.19
N ALA A 158 36.34 -70.77 -41.70
CA ALA A 158 35.11 -70.09 -41.28
C ALA A 158 35.27 -69.43 -39.90
N VAL A 159 35.87 -70.15 -38.94
CA VAL A 159 36.20 -69.61 -37.61
C VAL A 159 37.21 -68.46 -37.72
N ASP A 160 38.26 -68.61 -38.53
CA ASP A 160 39.29 -67.60 -38.74
C ASP A 160 38.69 -66.30 -39.32
N ARG A 161 37.79 -66.40 -40.31
CA ARG A 161 37.09 -65.24 -40.87
C ARG A 161 36.19 -64.55 -39.84
N THR A 162 35.46 -65.32 -39.04
CA THR A 162 34.58 -64.78 -37.99
C THR A 162 35.38 -64.08 -36.90
N SER A 163 36.47 -64.70 -36.44
CA SER A 163 37.43 -64.13 -35.48
C SER A 163 38.03 -62.82 -36.00
N LEU A 164 38.52 -62.81 -37.23
CA LEU A 164 39.09 -61.61 -37.86
C LEU A 164 38.05 -60.49 -38.01
N SER A 165 36.81 -60.82 -38.39
CA SER A 165 35.72 -59.84 -38.46
C SER A 165 35.47 -59.19 -37.09
N ARG A 166 35.38 -59.99 -36.02
CA ARG A 166 35.19 -59.48 -34.65
C ARG A 166 36.36 -58.61 -34.18
N MET A 167 37.60 -58.95 -34.55
CA MET A 167 38.77 -58.12 -34.26
C MET A 167 38.68 -56.75 -34.94
N VAL A 168 38.31 -56.73 -36.22
CA VAL A 168 38.13 -55.49 -36.99
C VAL A 168 37.01 -54.64 -36.38
N ASP A 169 35.87 -55.26 -36.02
CA ASP A 169 34.75 -54.56 -35.38
C ASP A 169 35.14 -53.96 -34.02
N ALA A 170 35.91 -54.68 -33.21
CA ALA A 170 36.41 -54.18 -31.93
C ALA A 170 37.37 -52.99 -32.10
N GLN A 171 38.27 -53.05 -33.09
CA GLN A 171 39.18 -51.94 -33.42
C GLN A 171 38.41 -50.72 -33.95
N ARG A 172 37.41 -50.93 -34.79
CA ARG A 172 36.53 -49.87 -35.30
C ARG A 172 35.77 -49.18 -34.17
N SER A 173 35.22 -49.95 -33.23
CA SER A 173 34.56 -49.41 -32.03
C SER A 173 35.52 -48.61 -31.16
N GLY A 174 36.75 -49.11 -30.96
CA GLY A 174 37.79 -48.35 -30.25
C GLY A 174 38.17 -47.04 -30.95
N LEU A 175 38.19 -47.01 -32.28
CA LEU A 175 38.39 -45.79 -33.06
C LEU A 175 37.20 -44.82 -32.90
N ASP A 176 35.96 -45.31 -32.85
CA ASP A 176 34.78 -44.47 -32.61
C ASP A 176 34.91 -43.75 -31.25
N VAL A 177 35.25 -44.48 -30.18
CA VAL A 177 35.48 -43.89 -28.84
C VAL A 177 36.57 -42.81 -28.86
N LYS A 178 37.72 -43.09 -29.49
CA LYS A 178 38.81 -42.10 -29.60
C LYS A 178 38.42 -40.91 -30.47
N THR A 179 37.62 -41.12 -31.50
CA THR A 179 37.11 -40.05 -32.36
C THR A 179 36.26 -39.09 -31.53
N ASP A 180 35.33 -39.60 -30.74
CA ASP A 180 34.48 -38.79 -29.86
C ASP A 180 35.29 -38.06 -28.80
N GLU A 181 36.25 -38.75 -28.17
CA GLU A 181 37.14 -38.17 -27.14
C GLU A 181 37.95 -37.00 -27.69
N TYR A 182 38.74 -37.21 -28.75
CA TYR A 182 39.60 -36.15 -29.29
C TYR A 182 38.80 -35.03 -29.94
N THR A 183 37.66 -35.31 -30.57
CA THR A 183 36.77 -34.28 -31.11
C THR A 183 36.23 -33.39 -29.99
N THR A 184 35.80 -33.99 -28.88
CA THR A 184 35.31 -33.24 -27.70
C THR A 184 36.42 -32.39 -27.09
N LEU A 185 37.60 -32.96 -26.86
CA LEU A 185 38.75 -32.25 -26.29
C LEU A 185 39.22 -31.10 -27.19
N ALA A 186 39.29 -31.31 -28.50
CA ALA A 186 39.64 -30.26 -29.45
C ALA A 186 38.59 -29.14 -29.49
N ALA A 187 37.30 -29.46 -29.36
CA ALA A 187 36.22 -28.49 -29.38
C ALA A 187 36.23 -27.53 -28.18
N ILE A 188 36.68 -28.00 -27.01
CA ILE A 188 36.73 -27.22 -25.76
C ILE A 188 38.14 -26.72 -25.41
N ALA A 189 39.12 -26.93 -26.29
CA ALA A 189 40.51 -26.59 -26.01
C ALA A 189 40.67 -25.08 -25.74
N PRO A 190 41.39 -24.68 -24.66
CA PRO A 190 41.57 -23.29 -24.27
C PRO A 190 42.50 -22.50 -25.21
N SER A 191 43.31 -23.18 -26.04
CA SER A 191 44.21 -22.54 -26.99
C SER A 191 44.25 -23.24 -28.35
N PRO A 192 44.60 -22.51 -29.44
CA PRO A 192 44.79 -23.12 -30.77
C PRO A 192 45.87 -24.21 -30.79
N VAL A 193 46.89 -24.08 -29.93
CA VAL A 193 48.00 -25.05 -29.84
C VAL A 193 47.50 -26.39 -29.29
N GLU A 194 46.73 -26.35 -28.19
CA GLU A 194 46.15 -27.56 -27.60
C GLU A 194 45.12 -28.20 -28.54
N GLN A 195 44.31 -27.39 -29.20
CA GLN A 195 43.37 -27.86 -30.23
C GLN A 195 44.09 -28.63 -31.35
N GLN A 196 45.19 -28.06 -31.86
CA GLN A 196 45.96 -28.67 -32.94
C GLN A 196 46.64 -29.97 -32.49
N ALA A 197 47.04 -30.07 -31.22
CA ALA A 197 47.57 -31.31 -30.65
C ALA A 197 46.51 -32.44 -30.63
N TYR A 198 45.28 -32.15 -30.19
CA TYR A 198 44.19 -33.15 -30.20
C TYR A 198 43.80 -33.56 -31.62
N LEU A 199 43.71 -32.61 -32.55
CA LEU A 199 43.46 -32.90 -33.97
C LEU A 199 44.55 -33.77 -34.59
N LYS A 200 45.82 -33.51 -34.26
CA LYS A 200 46.94 -34.34 -34.69
C LYS A 200 46.79 -35.78 -34.19
N ASN A 201 46.54 -35.97 -32.90
CA ASN A 201 46.36 -37.29 -32.31
C ASN A 201 45.18 -38.05 -32.95
N LEU A 202 44.06 -37.36 -33.20
CA LEU A 202 42.92 -37.94 -33.90
C LEU A 202 43.25 -38.37 -35.32
N ASN A 203 43.93 -37.51 -36.08
CA ASN A 203 44.32 -37.81 -37.45
C ASN A 203 45.25 -39.01 -37.51
N GLU A 204 46.21 -39.11 -36.58
CA GLU A 204 47.10 -40.27 -36.47
C GLU A 204 46.34 -41.57 -36.18
N GLU A 205 45.34 -41.56 -35.29
CA GLU A 205 44.51 -42.75 -35.03
C GLU A 205 43.69 -43.18 -36.26
N ILE A 206 43.09 -42.23 -36.96
CA ILE A 206 42.32 -42.49 -38.18
C ILE A 206 43.24 -43.05 -39.28
N ASP A 207 44.41 -42.44 -39.48
CA ASP A 207 45.36 -42.86 -40.51
C ASP A 207 45.95 -44.23 -40.22
N ARG A 208 46.23 -44.54 -38.94
CA ARG A 208 46.67 -45.89 -38.53
C ARG A 208 45.63 -46.95 -38.87
N ASN A 209 44.36 -46.72 -38.55
CA ASN A 209 43.29 -47.68 -38.83
C ASN A 209 42.98 -47.81 -40.33
N ALA A 210 43.19 -46.75 -41.12
CA ALA A 210 43.08 -46.80 -42.57
C ALA A 210 44.24 -47.59 -43.20
N ALA A 211 45.46 -47.46 -42.66
CA ALA A 211 46.63 -48.18 -43.14
C ALA A 211 46.59 -49.69 -42.83
N THR A 212 45.98 -50.08 -41.71
CA THR A 212 45.80 -51.50 -41.34
C THR A 212 44.57 -52.16 -41.98
N GLY A 213 43.77 -51.40 -42.74
CA GLY A 213 42.57 -51.91 -43.42
C GLY A 213 41.34 -52.09 -42.52
N VAL A 214 41.37 -51.58 -41.29
CA VAL A 214 40.24 -51.60 -40.34
C VAL A 214 39.09 -50.71 -40.84
N ILE A 215 39.43 -49.59 -41.51
CA ILE A 215 38.49 -48.72 -42.20
C ILE A 215 39.00 -48.44 -43.62
N SER A 216 38.08 -48.05 -44.53
CA SER A 216 38.47 -47.62 -45.87
C SER A 216 39.11 -46.22 -45.85
N GLN A 217 39.90 -45.91 -46.89
CA GLN A 217 40.43 -44.55 -47.07
C GLN A 217 39.31 -43.50 -47.22
N ALA A 218 38.18 -43.87 -47.84
CA ALA A 218 37.01 -43.00 -47.94
C ALA A 218 36.38 -42.72 -46.56
N ASP A 219 36.30 -43.73 -45.70
CA ASP A 219 35.81 -43.56 -44.32
C ASP A 219 36.74 -42.68 -43.49
N ALA A 220 38.06 -42.84 -43.66
CA ALA A 220 39.06 -42.01 -42.98
C ALA A 220 38.88 -40.53 -43.31
N VAL A 221 38.75 -40.19 -44.59
CA VAL A 221 38.49 -38.81 -45.04
C VAL A 221 37.18 -38.29 -44.46
N LYS A 222 36.11 -39.09 -44.53
CA LYS A 222 34.78 -38.71 -43.99
C LYS A 222 34.83 -38.42 -42.49
N ARG A 223 35.52 -39.27 -41.71
CA ARG A 223 35.70 -39.09 -40.26
C ARG A 223 36.45 -37.79 -39.94
N LYS A 224 37.55 -37.51 -40.63
CA LYS A 224 38.32 -36.26 -40.46
C LYS A 224 37.48 -35.01 -40.75
N LEU A 225 36.75 -35.01 -41.87
CA LEU A 225 35.85 -33.91 -42.23
C LEU A 225 34.73 -33.71 -41.20
N THR A 226 34.15 -34.81 -40.70
CA THR A 226 33.07 -34.77 -39.70
C THR A 226 33.56 -34.25 -38.35
N ALA A 227 34.76 -34.67 -37.92
CA ALA A 227 35.39 -34.18 -36.69
C ALA A 227 35.71 -32.68 -36.80
N ALA A 228 36.32 -32.23 -37.91
CA ALA A 228 36.61 -30.82 -38.15
C ALA A 228 35.34 -29.95 -38.12
N SER A 229 34.27 -30.39 -38.79
CA SER A 229 32.98 -29.69 -38.78
C SER A 229 32.36 -29.60 -37.38
N THR A 230 32.41 -30.68 -36.61
CA THR A 230 31.90 -30.72 -35.22
C THR A 230 32.67 -29.75 -34.31
N ILE A 231 34.01 -29.76 -34.39
CA ILE A 231 34.87 -28.89 -33.59
C ILE A 231 34.57 -27.42 -33.87
N ASP A 232 34.55 -27.04 -35.15
CA ASP A 232 34.30 -25.66 -35.55
C ASP A 232 32.88 -25.21 -35.20
N TYR A 233 31.89 -26.09 -35.32
CA TYR A 233 30.51 -25.80 -34.91
C TYR A 233 30.41 -25.48 -33.40
N VAL A 234 31.03 -26.31 -32.54
CA VAL A 234 31.02 -26.10 -31.10
C VAL A 234 31.74 -24.80 -30.71
N ARG A 235 32.89 -24.53 -31.33
CA ARG A 235 33.65 -23.29 -31.10
C ARG A 235 32.87 -22.06 -31.56
N ALA A 236 32.23 -22.13 -32.72
CA ALA A 236 31.36 -21.05 -33.21
C ALA A 236 30.22 -20.78 -32.23
N ARG A 237 29.52 -21.82 -31.73
CA ARG A 237 28.47 -21.65 -30.72
C ARG A 237 28.97 -21.03 -29.42
N SER A 238 30.15 -21.44 -28.94
CA SER A 238 30.77 -20.85 -27.75
C SER A 238 31.13 -19.38 -27.95
N ALA A 239 31.70 -19.04 -29.12
CA ALA A 239 32.00 -17.66 -29.50
C ALA A 239 30.72 -16.81 -29.59
N ILE A 240 29.64 -17.34 -30.18
CA ILE A 240 28.34 -16.66 -30.27
C ILE A 240 27.82 -16.27 -28.89
N MET A 241 27.93 -17.17 -27.91
CA MET A 241 27.42 -16.91 -26.56
C MET A 241 28.24 -15.88 -25.79
N SER A 242 29.53 -15.76 -26.09
CA SER A 242 30.48 -14.90 -25.35
C SER A 242 30.70 -13.54 -26.00
N ASN A 243 30.86 -13.50 -27.32
CA ASN A 243 31.05 -12.30 -28.14
C ASN A 243 30.36 -12.49 -29.50
N PRO A 244 29.04 -12.25 -29.59
CA PRO A 244 28.27 -12.53 -30.80
C PRO A 244 28.73 -11.70 -32.01
N ASP A 245 29.08 -10.42 -31.85
CA ASP A 245 29.59 -9.60 -32.96
C ASP A 245 30.94 -10.10 -33.47
N GLY A 246 31.86 -10.45 -32.55
CA GLY A 246 33.14 -11.06 -32.91
C GLY A 246 32.98 -12.41 -33.60
N ALA A 247 32.02 -13.23 -33.13
CA ALA A 247 31.71 -14.52 -33.72
C ALA A 247 31.13 -14.39 -35.14
N ALA A 248 30.22 -13.44 -35.38
CA ALA A 248 29.67 -13.17 -36.70
C ALA A 248 30.77 -12.75 -37.69
N ALA A 249 31.68 -11.87 -37.27
CA ALA A 249 32.82 -11.44 -38.09
C ALA A 249 33.78 -12.62 -38.38
N ALA A 250 34.08 -13.45 -37.39
CA ALA A 250 34.92 -14.62 -37.54
C ALA A 250 34.30 -15.68 -38.47
N LEU A 251 32.98 -15.90 -38.38
CA LEU A 251 32.24 -16.84 -39.25
C LEU A 251 32.11 -16.37 -40.70
N ALA A 252 32.24 -15.07 -40.95
CA ALA A 252 32.26 -14.53 -42.31
C ALA A 252 33.57 -14.88 -43.04
N ASP A 253 34.65 -15.16 -42.30
CA ASP A 253 35.94 -15.59 -42.82
C ASP A 253 36.00 -17.13 -42.93
N PRO A 254 36.03 -17.71 -44.15
CA PRO A 254 36.10 -19.15 -44.33
C PRO A 254 37.36 -19.80 -43.73
N GLU A 255 38.45 -19.04 -43.54
CA GLU A 255 39.71 -19.56 -43.02
C GLU A 255 39.68 -19.78 -41.49
N GLN A 256 38.80 -19.09 -40.77
CA GLN A 256 38.69 -19.21 -39.31
C GLN A 256 37.87 -20.42 -38.86
N PHE A 257 36.95 -20.89 -39.71
CA PHE A 257 36.12 -22.08 -39.47
C PHE A 257 36.10 -22.99 -40.72
N PRO A 258 37.25 -23.58 -41.09
CA PRO A 258 37.40 -24.35 -42.33
C PRO A 258 36.56 -25.65 -42.35
N GLY A 259 36.14 -26.17 -41.19
CA GLY A 259 35.28 -27.35 -41.07
C GLY A 259 33.79 -27.07 -41.36
N LEU A 260 33.39 -25.80 -41.45
CA LEU A 260 31.99 -25.41 -41.69
C LEU A 260 31.75 -25.08 -43.16
N GLY A 261 30.68 -25.60 -43.75
CA GLY A 261 30.23 -25.19 -45.08
C GLY A 261 29.61 -23.78 -45.10
N ALA A 262 29.49 -23.17 -46.28
CA ALA A 262 28.95 -21.80 -46.42
C ALA A 262 27.55 -21.62 -45.81
N VAL A 263 26.66 -22.60 -46.00
CA VAL A 263 25.30 -22.58 -45.41
C VAL A 263 25.34 -22.66 -43.89
N GLN A 264 26.19 -23.51 -43.32
CA GLN A 264 26.33 -23.65 -41.86
C GLN A 264 26.88 -22.36 -41.23
N ARG A 265 27.88 -21.74 -41.86
CA ARG A 265 28.42 -20.45 -41.40
C ARG A 265 27.35 -19.36 -41.44
N GLN A 266 26.57 -19.28 -42.53
CA GLN A 266 25.48 -18.30 -42.64
C GLN A 266 24.43 -18.49 -41.53
N GLN A 267 24.02 -19.73 -41.24
CA GLN A 267 23.09 -20.02 -40.13
C GLN A 267 23.66 -19.62 -38.77
N LEU A 268 24.95 -19.83 -38.54
CA LEU A 268 25.61 -19.44 -37.29
C LEU A 268 25.78 -17.92 -37.18
N ILE A 269 26.02 -17.21 -38.28
CA ILE A 269 26.03 -15.74 -38.32
C ILE A 269 24.66 -15.19 -37.92
N GLU A 270 23.57 -15.77 -38.44
CA GLU A 270 22.20 -15.39 -38.05
C GLU A 270 21.93 -15.65 -36.56
N GLN A 271 22.40 -16.79 -36.03
CA GLN A 271 22.34 -17.08 -34.58
C GLN A 271 23.15 -16.07 -33.75
N ALA A 272 24.31 -15.66 -34.24
CA ALA A 272 25.14 -14.63 -33.61
C ALA A 272 24.40 -13.30 -33.51
N HIS A 273 23.81 -12.84 -34.61
CA HIS A 273 23.00 -11.62 -34.64
C HIS A 273 21.78 -11.71 -33.71
N ALA A 274 21.07 -12.84 -33.70
CA ALA A 274 19.93 -13.05 -32.81
C ALA A 274 20.34 -12.99 -31.32
N GLN A 275 21.48 -13.58 -30.97
CA GLN A 275 22.01 -13.54 -29.60
C GLN A 275 22.38 -12.12 -29.18
N ARG A 276 23.07 -11.37 -30.05
CA ARG A 276 23.37 -9.95 -29.82
C ARG A 276 22.12 -9.12 -29.63
N ASP A 277 21.16 -9.24 -30.54
CA ASP A 277 19.91 -8.48 -30.51
C ASP A 277 19.11 -8.77 -29.23
N GLY A 278 19.14 -10.01 -28.73
CA GLY A 278 18.57 -10.40 -27.43
C GLY A 278 19.26 -9.74 -26.23
N LEU A 279 20.60 -9.63 -26.24
CA LEU A 279 21.35 -8.93 -25.20
C LEU A 279 21.01 -7.44 -25.16
N ILE A 280 21.01 -6.77 -26.32
CA ILE A 280 20.64 -5.36 -26.45
C ILE A 280 19.22 -5.13 -25.92
N THR A 281 18.26 -5.97 -26.35
CA THR A 281 16.87 -5.87 -25.90
C THR A 281 16.74 -5.98 -24.38
N ARG A 282 17.47 -6.92 -23.76
CA ARG A 282 17.47 -7.09 -22.31
C ARG A 282 18.01 -5.86 -21.58
N ASP A 283 19.11 -5.28 -22.09
CA ASP A 283 19.73 -4.11 -21.46
C ASP A 283 18.85 -2.87 -21.61
N LEU A 284 18.20 -2.67 -22.76
CA LEU A 284 17.21 -1.61 -22.96
C LEU A 284 15.98 -1.79 -22.07
N THR A 285 15.47 -3.02 -21.95
CA THR A 285 14.33 -3.35 -21.07
C THR A 285 14.68 -3.05 -19.60
N ARG A 286 15.90 -3.38 -19.17
CA ARG A 286 16.39 -3.04 -17.83
C ARG A 286 16.50 -1.53 -17.65
N SER A 287 17.10 -0.82 -18.61
CA SER A 287 17.25 0.63 -18.59
C SER A 287 15.89 1.34 -18.45
N ALA A 288 14.90 0.85 -19.20
CA ALA A 288 13.52 1.30 -19.10
C ALA A 288 12.92 1.06 -17.72
N ALA A 289 13.05 -0.16 -17.18
CA ALA A 289 12.55 -0.51 -15.85
C ALA A 289 13.19 0.30 -14.71
N THR A 290 14.36 0.92 -14.93
CA THR A 290 15.06 1.76 -13.97
C THR A 290 14.84 3.27 -14.18
N GLY A 291 13.85 3.67 -14.99
CA GLY A 291 13.45 5.07 -15.15
C GLY A 291 13.97 5.78 -16.41
N ASN A 292 14.76 5.11 -17.25
CA ASN A 292 15.20 5.63 -18.55
C ASN A 292 14.33 5.09 -19.72
N GLY A 293 13.02 5.03 -19.51
CA GLY A 293 12.08 4.51 -20.53
C GLY A 293 12.14 5.25 -21.86
N ALA A 294 12.21 6.59 -21.82
CA ALA A 294 12.22 7.42 -23.02
C ALA A 294 13.51 7.23 -23.84
N GLY A 295 14.66 7.15 -23.18
CA GLY A 295 15.94 6.86 -23.83
C GLY A 295 16.00 5.44 -24.40
N ALA A 296 15.49 4.45 -23.67
CA ALA A 296 15.42 3.07 -24.16
C ALA A 296 14.55 2.96 -25.43
N ILE A 297 13.37 3.60 -25.44
CA ILE A 297 12.49 3.65 -26.63
C ILE A 297 13.19 4.33 -27.81
N ALA A 298 13.83 5.48 -27.58
CA ALA A 298 14.55 6.19 -28.64
C ALA A 298 15.74 5.39 -29.18
N THR A 299 16.40 4.60 -28.33
CA THR A 299 17.49 3.70 -28.73
C THR A 299 16.99 2.53 -29.59
N VAL A 300 15.80 1.99 -29.29
CA VAL A 300 15.13 1.04 -30.21
C VAL A 300 14.80 1.71 -31.55
N GLY A 301 14.50 3.00 -31.52
CA GLY A 301 14.29 3.85 -32.70
C GLY A 301 12.89 3.80 -33.28
N ILE A 302 12.01 2.94 -32.75
CA ILE A 302 10.61 2.84 -33.17
C ILE A 302 9.65 2.88 -31.97
N VAL A 303 8.48 3.47 -32.17
CA VAL A 303 7.36 3.47 -31.22
C VAL A 303 6.15 2.72 -31.79
N GLN A 304 5.51 1.87 -31.00
CA GLN A 304 4.41 1.01 -31.45
C GLN A 304 3.04 1.41 -30.92
N ASN A 305 2.98 2.18 -29.85
CA ASN A 305 1.72 2.51 -29.19
C ASN A 305 1.63 3.98 -28.73
N PRO A 306 0.41 4.48 -28.46
CA PRO A 306 0.17 5.86 -28.01
C PRO A 306 0.93 6.26 -26.73
N ALA A 307 1.17 5.32 -25.82
CA ALA A 307 1.88 5.62 -24.57
C ALA A 307 3.36 5.90 -24.83
N GLN A 308 4.02 5.09 -25.66
CA GLN A 308 5.40 5.33 -26.10
C GLN A 308 5.51 6.64 -26.88
N MET A 309 4.57 6.90 -27.80
CA MET A 309 4.52 8.16 -28.54
C MET A 309 4.39 9.37 -27.60
N SER A 310 3.50 9.30 -26.62
CA SER A 310 3.29 10.37 -25.65
C SER A 310 4.52 10.59 -24.77
N LEU A 311 5.20 9.51 -24.36
CA LEU A 311 6.41 9.62 -23.55
C LEU A 311 7.55 10.33 -24.29
N ILE A 312 7.76 9.99 -25.57
CA ILE A 312 8.76 10.68 -26.42
C ILE A 312 8.38 12.13 -26.67
N PHE A 313 7.08 12.41 -26.86
CA PHE A 313 6.61 13.78 -27.00
C PHE A 313 6.87 14.59 -25.73
N ASP A 314 6.46 14.09 -24.57
CA ASP A 314 6.53 14.82 -23.29
C ASP A 314 7.98 15.05 -22.82
N ARG A 315 8.84 14.02 -22.92
CA ARG A 315 10.23 14.10 -22.45
C ARG A 315 11.22 14.55 -23.51
N GLY A 316 10.82 14.54 -24.79
CA GLY A 316 11.68 14.89 -25.91
C GLY A 316 11.18 16.16 -26.61
N ILE A 317 10.18 16.01 -27.46
CA ILE A 317 9.67 17.09 -28.34
C ILE A 317 9.28 18.34 -27.55
N LEU A 318 8.43 18.20 -26.54
CA LEU A 318 7.97 19.34 -25.74
C LEU A 318 9.13 20.03 -24.99
N ALA A 319 10.10 19.22 -24.53
CA ALA A 319 11.27 19.72 -23.81
C ALA A 319 12.23 20.52 -24.71
N ILE A 320 12.37 20.14 -25.98
CA ILE A 320 13.26 20.83 -26.93
C ILE A 320 12.63 22.09 -27.56
N GLU A 321 11.30 22.18 -27.61
CA GLU A 321 10.62 23.27 -28.34
C GLU A 321 10.61 24.62 -27.60
N THR A 322 10.42 24.67 -26.28
CA THR A 322 10.13 25.97 -25.61
C THR A 322 10.85 26.26 -24.31
N ALA A 323 11.65 25.33 -23.78
CA ALA A 323 12.23 25.47 -22.43
C ALA A 323 11.18 25.82 -21.33
N GLY A 324 9.89 25.60 -21.59
CA GLY A 324 8.78 25.87 -20.68
C GLY A 324 8.07 27.22 -20.83
N ASP A 325 8.37 28.05 -21.84
CA ASP A 325 7.67 29.32 -22.05
C ASP A 325 6.38 29.16 -22.89
N PRO A 326 5.17 29.32 -22.27
CA PRO A 326 3.91 29.19 -22.99
C PRO A 326 3.62 30.34 -23.94
N ALA A 327 4.31 31.48 -23.82
CA ALA A 327 4.11 32.65 -24.68
C ALA A 327 5.04 32.65 -25.91
N SER A 328 5.87 31.61 -26.08
CA SER A 328 6.86 31.55 -27.16
C SER A 328 6.23 31.55 -28.56
N ILE A 329 6.75 32.41 -29.44
CA ILE A 329 6.39 32.48 -30.86
C ILE A 329 7.68 32.50 -31.69
N SER A 330 7.82 31.55 -32.63
CA SER A 330 9.00 31.48 -33.50
C SER A 330 8.98 32.55 -34.60
N PRO A 331 10.12 32.89 -35.24
CA PRO A 331 10.17 33.83 -36.36
C PRO A 331 9.28 33.44 -37.56
N LYS A 332 8.95 32.15 -37.69
CA LYS A 332 8.08 31.61 -38.75
C LYS A 332 6.60 31.57 -38.32
N GLY A 333 6.28 31.93 -37.07
CA GLY A 333 4.92 32.00 -36.54
C GLY A 333 4.44 30.76 -35.78
N ALA A 334 5.33 29.81 -35.45
CA ALA A 334 4.98 28.67 -34.60
C ALA A 334 4.70 29.14 -33.17
N ALA A 335 3.64 28.68 -32.52
CA ALA A 335 3.13 29.28 -31.29
C ALA A 335 2.90 28.30 -30.14
N GLY A 336 3.16 28.80 -28.91
CA GLY A 336 2.90 28.11 -27.65
C GLY A 336 3.90 27.01 -27.31
N LEU A 337 3.64 26.28 -26.22
CA LEU A 337 4.55 25.28 -25.66
C LEU A 337 5.03 24.20 -26.65
N ALA A 338 4.18 23.80 -27.58
CA ALA A 338 4.50 22.76 -28.57
C ALA A 338 4.92 23.31 -29.94
N GLN A 339 5.06 24.63 -30.08
CA GLN A 339 5.47 25.33 -31.30
C GLN A 339 4.71 24.86 -32.55
N ILE A 340 3.38 24.92 -32.52
CA ILE A 340 2.55 24.53 -33.65
C ILE A 340 2.28 25.72 -34.58
N MET A 341 2.42 25.50 -35.88
CA MET A 341 2.09 26.49 -36.92
C MET A 341 0.58 26.71 -37.03
N PRO A 342 0.09 27.93 -37.27
CA PRO A 342 -1.35 28.23 -37.37
C PRO A 342 -2.09 27.37 -38.40
N GLY A 343 -1.47 27.10 -39.56
CA GLY A 343 -2.03 26.19 -40.57
C GLY A 343 -2.25 24.78 -40.03
N THR A 344 -1.23 24.20 -39.41
CA THR A 344 -1.29 22.87 -38.78
C THR A 344 -2.32 22.83 -37.65
N ALA A 345 -2.39 23.88 -36.81
CA ALA A 345 -3.38 23.98 -35.73
C ALA A 345 -4.81 23.92 -36.28
N ARG A 346 -5.12 24.62 -37.38
CA ARG A 346 -6.45 24.59 -37.98
C ARG A 346 -6.86 23.20 -38.46
N ASP A 347 -5.96 22.49 -39.12
CA ASP A 347 -6.26 21.15 -39.62
C ASP A 347 -6.55 20.18 -38.48
N LEU A 348 -5.78 20.26 -37.40
CA LEU A 348 -5.98 19.45 -36.19
C LEU A 348 -7.25 19.85 -35.42
N LEU A 349 -7.58 21.14 -35.35
CA LEU A 349 -8.81 21.63 -34.72
C LEU A 349 -10.05 21.15 -35.48
N ARG A 350 -10.04 21.20 -36.82
CA ARG A 350 -11.11 20.62 -37.65
C ARG A 350 -11.26 19.13 -37.42
N ALA A 351 -10.14 18.40 -37.34
CA ALA A 351 -10.17 16.97 -37.02
C ALA A 351 -10.77 16.68 -35.62
N ARG A 352 -10.67 17.64 -34.69
CA ARG A 352 -11.30 17.61 -33.36
C ARG A 352 -12.75 18.14 -33.31
N GLY A 353 -13.32 18.56 -34.44
CA GLY A 353 -14.65 19.18 -34.49
C GLY A 353 -14.72 20.57 -33.82
N ARG A 354 -13.57 21.26 -33.71
CA ARG A 354 -13.45 22.61 -33.13
C ARG A 354 -13.41 23.67 -34.22
N ASP A 355 -14.44 23.70 -35.05
CA ASP A 355 -14.57 24.67 -36.14
C ASP A 355 -14.68 26.11 -35.62
N ASP A 356 -15.18 26.29 -34.40
CA ASP A 356 -15.20 27.56 -33.66
C ASP A 356 -13.80 28.18 -33.52
N LEU A 357 -12.79 27.34 -33.26
CA LEU A 357 -11.40 27.78 -33.14
C LEU A 357 -10.67 27.77 -34.48
N ALA A 358 -10.99 26.81 -35.38
CA ALA A 358 -10.33 26.72 -36.68
C ALA A 358 -10.68 27.88 -37.61
N ALA A 359 -11.82 28.54 -37.41
CA ALA A 359 -12.27 29.72 -38.15
C ALA A 359 -11.59 31.02 -37.70
N LEU A 360 -10.82 31.02 -36.61
CA LEU A 360 -10.08 32.18 -36.14
C LEU A 360 -8.99 32.59 -37.14
N ASP A 361 -8.75 33.90 -37.24
CA ASP A 361 -7.58 34.42 -37.93
C ASP A 361 -6.28 34.02 -37.21
N ASP A 362 -5.13 34.22 -37.87
CA ASP A 362 -3.83 33.80 -37.32
C ASP A 362 -3.52 34.47 -35.98
N ALA A 363 -3.86 35.75 -35.81
CA ALA A 363 -3.57 36.48 -34.58
C ALA A 363 -4.39 35.94 -33.39
N ALA A 364 -5.69 35.72 -33.59
CA ALA A 364 -6.58 35.19 -32.57
C ALA A 364 -6.26 33.72 -32.24
N LEU A 365 -5.91 32.90 -33.24
CA LEU A 365 -5.50 31.51 -33.01
C LEU A 365 -4.17 31.44 -32.26
N THR A 366 -3.18 32.24 -32.65
CA THR A 366 -1.91 32.35 -31.92
C THR A 366 -2.15 32.77 -30.46
N ALA A 367 -3.00 33.77 -30.21
CA ALA A 367 -3.33 34.18 -28.84
C ALA A 367 -3.92 33.03 -28.00
N LYS A 368 -4.72 32.14 -28.60
CA LYS A 368 -5.23 30.92 -27.94
C LYS A 368 -4.16 29.88 -27.68
N LEU A 369 -3.20 29.73 -28.58
CA LEU A 369 -2.06 28.82 -28.41
C LEU A 369 -1.06 29.33 -27.36
N THR A 370 -0.98 30.64 -27.13
CA THR A 370 -0.06 31.27 -26.16
C THR A 370 -0.71 31.66 -24.82
N GLU A 371 -2.01 31.42 -24.65
CA GLU A 371 -2.73 31.72 -23.40
C GLU A 371 -2.07 30.97 -22.22
N ASN A 372 -1.83 31.66 -21.09
CA ASN A 372 -0.98 31.16 -19.99
C ASN A 372 -1.21 29.68 -19.64
N GLY A 373 -0.20 28.85 -19.89
CA GLY A 373 -0.25 27.40 -19.66
C GLY A 373 -1.08 26.62 -20.70
N SER A 374 -1.21 27.13 -21.93
CA SER A 374 -2.13 26.64 -22.96
C SER A 374 -2.05 25.13 -23.16
N ARG A 375 -2.99 24.45 -22.49
CA ARG A 375 -3.28 23.04 -22.68
C ARG A 375 -3.58 22.72 -24.14
N LEU A 376 -4.18 23.67 -24.86
CA LEU A 376 -4.51 23.53 -26.28
C LEU A 376 -3.26 23.37 -27.16
N SER A 377 -2.20 24.16 -26.93
CA SER A 377 -0.95 24.03 -27.69
C SER A 377 -0.35 22.63 -27.54
N VAL A 378 -0.27 22.12 -26.30
CA VAL A 378 0.25 20.79 -26.00
C VAL A 378 -0.63 19.68 -26.60
N GLU A 379 -1.95 19.82 -26.51
CA GLU A 379 -2.90 18.85 -27.08
C GLU A 379 -2.80 18.77 -28.61
N LEU A 380 -2.62 19.89 -29.30
CA LEU A 380 -2.43 19.91 -30.75
C LEU A 380 -1.04 19.40 -31.14
N GLY A 381 0.00 19.75 -30.38
CA GLY A 381 1.35 19.19 -30.55
C GLY A 381 1.38 17.68 -30.48
N ARG A 382 0.73 17.12 -29.46
CA ARG A 382 0.64 15.66 -29.30
C ARG A 382 -0.12 15.00 -30.45
N ASP A 383 -1.19 15.61 -30.94
CA ASP A 383 -1.94 15.09 -32.09
C ASP A 383 -1.09 15.08 -33.37
N TYR A 384 -0.34 16.15 -33.60
CA TYR A 384 0.56 16.24 -34.75
C TYR A 384 1.66 15.17 -34.67
N TRP A 385 2.26 14.99 -33.49
CA TRP A 385 3.24 13.92 -33.25
C TRP A 385 2.64 12.51 -33.49
N MET A 386 1.42 12.27 -33.02
CA MET A 386 0.70 11.02 -33.25
C MET A 386 0.38 10.80 -34.74
N GLN A 387 0.09 11.87 -35.49
CA GLN A 387 -0.08 11.81 -36.93
C GLN A 387 1.24 11.42 -37.64
N MET A 388 2.38 11.97 -37.22
CA MET A 388 3.69 11.56 -37.74
C MET A 388 4.00 10.10 -37.42
N GLY A 389 3.66 9.64 -36.21
CA GLY A 389 3.82 8.24 -35.82
C GLY A 389 3.06 7.28 -36.73
N ARG A 390 1.83 7.61 -37.12
CA ARG A 390 1.07 6.83 -38.10
C ARG A 390 1.68 6.86 -39.50
N ARG A 391 2.20 8.01 -39.94
CA ARG A 391 2.79 8.16 -41.29
C ARG A 391 4.10 7.40 -41.45
N TYR A 392 4.96 7.43 -40.43
CA TYR A 392 6.30 6.87 -40.48
C TYR A 392 6.46 5.55 -39.71
N ALA A 393 5.34 4.86 -39.45
CA ALA A 393 5.31 3.59 -38.72
C ALA A 393 6.08 3.63 -37.38
N GLY A 394 6.06 4.78 -36.71
CA GLY A 394 6.73 5.00 -35.44
C GLY A 394 8.24 5.25 -35.49
N ASP A 395 8.84 5.45 -36.67
CA ASP A 395 10.27 5.74 -36.78
C ASP A 395 10.62 7.11 -36.16
N VAL A 396 11.24 7.09 -34.98
CA VAL A 396 11.46 8.27 -34.13
C VAL A 396 12.28 9.37 -34.81
N PRO A 397 13.46 9.10 -35.42
CA PRO A 397 14.25 10.16 -36.06
C PRO A 397 13.53 10.76 -37.28
N VAL A 398 12.78 9.96 -38.05
CA VAL A 398 12.00 10.46 -39.19
C VAL A 398 10.82 11.31 -38.72
N MET A 399 10.08 10.85 -37.70
CA MET A 399 8.99 11.61 -37.09
C MET A 399 9.47 12.97 -36.55
N ALA A 400 10.64 13.01 -35.91
CA ALA A 400 11.23 14.24 -35.39
C ALA A 400 11.58 15.22 -36.52
N ALA A 401 12.18 14.73 -37.61
CA ALA A 401 12.45 15.55 -38.78
C ALA A 401 11.17 16.08 -39.44
N ALA A 402 10.12 15.25 -39.50
CA ALA A 402 8.82 15.65 -40.03
C ALA A 402 8.10 16.68 -39.14
N TYR A 403 8.26 16.58 -37.82
CA TYR A 403 7.72 17.56 -36.87
C TYR A 403 8.35 18.93 -37.09
N ASN A 404 9.69 18.98 -37.23
CA ASN A 404 10.45 20.22 -37.36
C ASN A 404 10.39 20.86 -38.78
N ALA A 405 10.51 20.05 -39.84
CA ALA A 405 10.66 20.54 -41.21
C ALA A 405 9.49 20.17 -42.14
N GLY A 406 8.46 19.51 -41.62
CA GLY A 406 7.31 19.04 -42.38
C GLY A 406 7.53 17.69 -43.06
N PRO A 407 6.44 16.93 -43.32
CA PRO A 407 6.52 15.55 -43.78
C PRO A 407 7.11 15.39 -45.20
N GLY A 408 6.92 16.37 -46.09
CA GLY A 408 7.48 16.28 -47.45
C GLY A 408 9.02 16.24 -47.47
N ASN A 409 9.67 16.99 -46.57
CA ASN A 409 11.13 16.94 -46.43
C ASN A 409 11.59 15.63 -45.79
N ALA A 410 10.87 15.17 -44.77
CA ALA A 410 11.16 13.90 -44.10
C ALA A 410 11.04 12.69 -45.04
N ASP A 411 10.04 12.67 -45.94
CA ASP A 411 9.90 11.62 -46.95
C ASP A 411 11.13 11.56 -47.88
N ARG A 412 11.63 12.71 -48.33
CA ARG A 412 12.83 12.82 -49.17
C ARG A 412 14.07 12.28 -48.47
N TRP A 413 14.28 12.66 -47.21
CA TRP A 413 15.43 12.18 -46.43
C TRP A 413 15.32 10.69 -46.08
N LEU A 414 14.11 10.19 -45.81
CA LEU A 414 13.85 8.77 -45.58
C LEU A 414 14.22 7.95 -46.81
N GLN A 415 13.82 8.40 -48.00
CA GLN A 415 14.21 7.79 -49.26
C GLN A 415 15.74 7.78 -49.43
N ALA A 416 16.40 8.92 -49.22
CA ALA A 416 17.86 9.02 -49.35
C ALA A 416 18.62 8.13 -48.34
N ALA A 417 18.12 8.01 -47.11
CA ALA A 417 18.70 7.12 -46.10
C ALA A 417 18.55 5.65 -46.49
N ASN A 418 17.36 5.25 -47.00
CA ASN A 418 17.11 3.90 -47.49
C ASN A 418 18.01 3.54 -48.68
N GLU A 419 18.21 4.48 -49.62
CA GLU A 419 19.08 4.27 -50.78
C GLU A 419 20.56 4.14 -50.38
N LYS A 420 21.02 4.92 -49.39
CA LYS A 420 22.44 4.96 -48.99
C LYS A 420 22.84 3.89 -47.97
N PHE A 421 21.98 3.59 -47.01
CA PHE A 421 22.29 2.74 -45.85
C PHE A 421 21.37 1.51 -45.76
N GLY A 422 20.40 1.39 -46.66
CA GLY A 422 19.35 0.39 -46.57
C GLY A 422 18.24 0.76 -45.57
N PRO A 423 17.19 -0.07 -45.44
CA PRO A 423 16.05 0.17 -44.56
C PRO A 423 16.36 0.12 -43.06
N HIS A 424 17.64 0.04 -42.67
CA HIS A 424 18.09 -0.23 -41.31
C HIS A 424 19.12 0.80 -40.82
N PHE A 425 19.02 2.02 -41.32
CA PHE A 425 19.87 3.11 -40.89
C PHE A 425 19.71 3.42 -39.39
N THR A 426 20.80 3.89 -38.76
CA THR A 426 20.77 4.46 -37.41
C THR A 426 20.25 5.90 -37.43
N ALA A 427 19.89 6.46 -36.27
CA ALA A 427 19.49 7.86 -36.18
C ALA A 427 20.61 8.81 -36.64
N GLU A 428 21.87 8.47 -36.37
CA GLU A 428 23.04 9.20 -36.87
C GLU A 428 23.15 9.13 -38.40
N GLN A 429 22.96 7.96 -38.99
CA GLN A 429 22.96 7.78 -40.44
C GLN A 429 21.81 8.55 -41.11
N PHE A 430 20.60 8.53 -40.53
CA PHE A 430 19.49 9.36 -40.99
C PHE A 430 19.82 10.85 -40.92
N ALA A 431 20.34 11.31 -39.77
CA ALA A 431 20.73 12.71 -39.61
C ALA A 431 21.80 13.13 -40.65
N SER A 432 22.67 12.22 -41.08
CA SER A 432 23.70 12.49 -42.08
C SER A 432 23.18 12.82 -43.49
N VAL A 433 21.94 12.42 -43.83
CA VAL A 433 21.31 12.74 -45.14
C VAL A 433 20.41 13.98 -45.09
N ILE A 434 20.16 14.53 -43.90
CA ILE A 434 19.37 15.76 -43.72
C ILE A 434 20.24 16.96 -44.13
N ASP A 435 19.87 17.63 -45.23
CA ASP A 435 20.57 18.81 -45.75
C ASP A 435 20.28 20.09 -44.96
N TYR A 436 19.17 20.14 -44.21
CA TYR A 436 18.85 21.27 -43.33
C TYR A 436 19.57 21.14 -41.99
N LYS A 437 20.55 22.02 -41.75
CA LYS A 437 21.32 22.03 -40.50
C LYS A 437 20.43 22.12 -39.25
N GLU A 438 19.42 22.98 -39.27
CA GLU A 438 18.46 23.16 -38.16
C GLU A 438 17.79 21.83 -37.78
N THR A 439 17.31 21.08 -38.78
CA THR A 439 16.60 19.82 -38.58
C THR A 439 17.53 18.68 -38.18
N ARG A 440 18.75 18.64 -38.75
CA ARG A 440 19.79 17.70 -38.32
C ARG A 440 20.12 17.86 -36.83
N ASP A 441 20.34 19.12 -36.42
CA ASP A 441 20.62 19.45 -35.03
C ASP A 441 19.39 19.17 -34.15
N TYR A 442 18.17 19.37 -34.66
CA TYR A 442 16.92 19.07 -33.95
C TYR A 442 16.80 17.57 -33.61
N VAL A 443 17.06 16.69 -34.58
CA VAL A 443 17.08 15.23 -34.33
C VAL A 443 18.16 14.87 -33.30
N GLY A 444 19.36 15.45 -33.41
CA GLY A 444 20.42 15.21 -32.43
C GLY A 444 20.09 15.71 -31.01
N ARG A 445 19.46 16.87 -30.89
CA ARG A 445 18.96 17.41 -29.61
C ARG A 445 17.92 16.48 -29.01
N LEU A 446 16.97 15.97 -29.79
CA LEU A 446 15.97 15.02 -29.30
C LEU A 446 16.62 13.81 -28.63
N TYR A 447 17.56 13.15 -29.31
CA TYR A 447 18.26 11.99 -28.76
C TYR A 447 19.08 12.32 -27.52
N THR A 448 19.76 13.48 -27.52
CA THR A 448 20.50 13.98 -26.35
C THR A 448 19.56 14.20 -25.15
N THR A 449 18.43 14.89 -25.36
CA THR A 449 17.43 15.18 -24.32
C THR A 449 16.79 13.90 -23.77
N LEU A 450 16.60 12.89 -24.61
CA LEU A 450 16.07 11.58 -24.20
C LEU A 450 17.12 10.67 -23.56
N GLY A 451 18.40 11.04 -23.56
CA GLY A 451 19.49 10.20 -23.04
C GLY A 451 19.75 8.94 -23.87
N ALA A 452 19.55 9.03 -25.20
CA ALA A 452 19.72 7.93 -26.14
C ALA A 452 20.89 8.17 -27.10
N PRO A 453 21.73 7.16 -27.39
CA PRO A 453 22.76 7.26 -28.43
C PRO A 453 22.14 7.25 -29.83
N MET A 454 22.64 8.10 -30.73
CA MET A 454 22.21 8.12 -32.13
C MET A 454 22.84 7.01 -32.99
N ASN A 455 23.99 6.50 -32.55
CA ASN A 455 24.80 5.50 -33.26
C ASN A 455 24.55 4.06 -32.75
N ALA A 456 23.47 3.85 -32.00
CA ALA A 456 23.12 2.54 -31.46
C ALA A 456 23.15 1.48 -32.57
N ALA A 457 23.83 0.35 -32.30
CA ALA A 457 23.98 -0.73 -33.27
C ALA A 457 22.59 -1.19 -33.77
N GLY A 458 22.44 -1.28 -35.10
CA GLY A 458 21.18 -1.60 -35.73
C GLY A 458 20.68 -2.99 -35.34
N LEU A 459 19.65 -3.03 -34.50
CA LEU A 459 18.83 -4.21 -34.32
C LEU A 459 18.20 -4.61 -35.66
N SER A 460 18.08 -5.91 -35.92
CA SER A 460 17.31 -6.40 -37.08
C SER A 460 15.85 -5.91 -37.00
N PRO A 461 15.09 -5.81 -38.11
CA PRO A 461 13.70 -5.32 -38.08
C PRO A 461 12.79 -6.06 -37.11
N SER A 462 12.88 -7.40 -37.11
CA SER A 462 12.13 -8.25 -36.19
C SER A 462 12.56 -8.00 -34.75
N ALA A 463 13.88 -7.87 -34.49
CA ALA A 463 14.38 -7.56 -33.16
C ALA A 463 13.99 -6.15 -32.69
N ARG A 464 13.99 -5.12 -33.55
CA ARG A 464 13.49 -3.78 -33.23
C ARG A 464 12.04 -3.83 -32.78
N TYR A 465 11.21 -4.58 -33.51
CA TYR A 465 9.81 -4.74 -33.17
C TYR A 465 9.63 -5.45 -31.81
N GLN A 466 10.36 -6.55 -31.57
CA GLN A 466 10.32 -7.26 -30.29
C GLN A 466 10.84 -6.38 -29.13
N ALA A 467 11.93 -5.66 -29.36
CA ALA A 467 12.54 -4.77 -28.37
C ALA A 467 11.61 -3.62 -28.00
N SER A 468 10.95 -2.99 -28.97
CA SER A 468 9.96 -1.94 -28.70
C SER A 468 8.82 -2.46 -27.83
N GLY A 469 8.33 -3.68 -28.10
CA GLY A 469 7.29 -4.31 -27.29
C GLY A 469 7.75 -4.55 -25.85
N ALA A 470 8.93 -5.15 -25.67
CA ALA A 470 9.50 -5.45 -24.36
C ALA A 470 9.80 -4.18 -23.54
N VAL A 471 10.44 -3.18 -24.16
CA VAL A 471 10.72 -1.88 -23.56
C VAL A 471 9.41 -1.17 -23.21
N GLY A 472 8.43 -1.16 -24.11
CA GLY A 472 7.10 -0.59 -23.84
C GLY A 472 6.39 -1.22 -22.65
N ALA A 473 6.48 -2.55 -22.53
CA ALA A 473 5.93 -3.27 -21.37
C ALA A 473 6.65 -2.89 -20.07
N ALA A 474 7.99 -2.77 -20.09
CA ALA A 474 8.76 -2.35 -18.92
C ALA A 474 8.40 -0.91 -18.48
N VAL A 475 8.25 0.02 -19.42
CA VAL A 475 7.81 1.39 -19.14
C VAL A 475 6.41 1.39 -18.52
N ALA A 476 5.47 0.62 -19.09
CA ALA A 476 4.11 0.52 -18.56
C ALA A 476 4.07 -0.06 -17.13
N GLN A 477 4.95 -1.04 -16.84
CA GLN A 477 5.07 -1.62 -15.51
C GLN A 477 5.66 -0.63 -14.50
N GLU A 478 6.70 0.12 -14.88
CA GLU A 478 7.30 1.18 -14.06
C GLU A 478 6.26 2.29 -13.76
N ASP A 479 5.51 2.73 -14.78
CA ASP A 479 4.43 3.70 -14.64
C ASP A 479 3.33 3.21 -13.68
N ALA A 480 2.92 1.94 -13.81
CA ALA A 480 1.92 1.34 -12.93
C ALA A 480 2.41 1.29 -11.48
N ALA A 481 3.67 0.88 -11.25
CA ALA A 481 4.28 0.85 -9.93
C ALA A 481 4.37 2.26 -9.32
N ARG A 482 4.79 3.26 -10.10
CA ARG A 482 4.85 4.66 -9.67
C ARG A 482 3.48 5.22 -9.32
N ARG A 483 2.46 4.94 -10.14
CA ARG A 483 1.07 5.34 -9.83
C ARG A 483 0.59 4.70 -8.54
N GLN A 484 0.89 3.42 -8.31
CA GLN A 484 0.54 2.75 -7.05
C GLN A 484 1.23 3.38 -5.85
N MET A 485 2.50 3.76 -5.98
CA MET A 485 3.24 4.50 -4.95
C MET A 485 2.56 5.84 -4.62
N TYR A 486 2.19 6.64 -5.64
CA TYR A 486 1.46 7.90 -5.40
C TYR A 486 0.16 7.69 -4.63
N LYS A 487 -0.59 6.62 -4.93
CA LYS A 487 -1.82 6.28 -4.22
C LYS A 487 -1.56 5.91 -2.76
N ALA A 488 -0.52 5.13 -2.48
CA ALA A 488 -0.14 4.74 -1.12
C ALA A 488 0.34 5.95 -0.29
N ASP A 489 1.19 6.79 -0.88
CA ASP A 489 1.70 8.01 -0.23
C ASP A 489 0.58 9.02 0.04
N ALA A 490 -0.38 9.15 -0.88
CA ALA A 490 -1.55 9.99 -0.67
C ALA A 490 -2.45 9.45 0.45
N ALA A 491 -2.71 8.14 0.49
CA ALA A 491 -3.52 7.52 1.54
C ALA A 491 -2.97 7.80 2.94
N SER A 492 -1.66 7.57 3.17
CA SER A 492 -1.03 7.85 4.46
C SER A 492 -1.12 9.33 4.87
N SER A 493 -1.05 10.24 3.89
CA SER A 493 -1.18 11.68 4.16
C SER A 493 -2.58 12.11 4.57
N ARG A 494 -3.63 11.39 4.14
CA ARG A 494 -5.02 11.66 4.53
C ARG A 494 -5.31 11.21 5.95
N ASP A 495 -4.69 10.11 6.39
CA ASP A 495 -4.86 9.58 7.75
C ASP A 495 -4.11 10.42 8.81
N ALA A 496 -3.06 11.12 8.40
CA ALA A 496 -2.22 11.89 9.31
C ALA A 496 -2.92 13.14 9.90
N ALA A 497 -3.81 13.78 9.15
CA ALA A 497 -4.54 14.96 9.60
C ALA A 497 -5.80 15.23 8.76
N ASP A 498 -6.91 15.54 9.41
CA ASP A 498 -8.11 16.05 8.74
C ASP A 498 -8.02 17.57 8.57
N PHE A 499 -7.24 17.99 7.57
CA PHE A 499 -7.08 19.41 7.23
C PHE A 499 -8.41 20.11 6.93
N GLY A 500 -9.38 19.39 6.36
CA GLY A 500 -10.72 19.94 6.08
C GLY A 500 -11.47 20.29 7.37
N GLU A 501 -11.42 19.42 8.38
CA GLU A 501 -11.97 19.69 9.71
C GLU A 501 -11.21 20.83 10.41
N MET A 502 -9.88 20.91 10.29
CA MET A 502 -9.11 22.03 10.86
C MET A 502 -9.61 23.39 10.36
N PHE A 503 -9.80 23.54 9.04
CA PHE A 503 -10.37 24.76 8.46
C PHE A 503 -11.80 25.03 8.93
N ARG A 504 -12.63 23.98 9.05
CA ARG A 504 -14.00 24.08 9.58
C ARG A 504 -14.00 24.62 11.03
N GLN A 505 -13.06 24.15 11.85
CA GLN A 505 -12.84 24.61 13.22
C GLN A 505 -12.06 25.93 13.31
N GLY A 506 -11.64 26.50 12.17
CA GLY A 506 -10.83 27.72 12.02
C GLY A 506 -9.49 27.67 12.74
N GLN A 507 -8.94 26.47 12.79
CA GLN A 507 -7.54 26.24 13.05
C GLN A 507 -6.75 26.54 11.78
N THR A 508 -5.49 26.95 11.95
CA THR A 508 -4.56 27.13 10.84
C THR A 508 -3.68 25.89 10.75
N PRO A 509 -3.77 25.10 9.67
CA PRO A 509 -2.87 23.98 9.45
C PRO A 509 -1.41 24.39 9.37
N ASP A 510 -0.51 23.46 9.70
CA ASP A 510 0.90 23.62 9.37
C ASP A 510 1.07 23.74 7.83
N PRO A 511 1.62 24.85 7.31
CA PRO A 511 1.68 25.09 5.87
C PRO A 511 2.47 24.03 5.10
N VAL A 512 3.52 23.48 5.72
CA VAL A 512 4.40 22.48 5.09
C VAL A 512 3.69 21.13 4.99
N ALA A 513 3.06 20.68 6.08
CA ALA A 513 2.28 19.45 6.10
C ALA A 513 1.11 19.51 5.12
N TYR A 514 0.38 20.63 5.11
CA TYR A 514 -0.76 20.83 4.22
C TYR A 514 -0.35 20.87 2.74
N GLY A 515 0.67 21.67 2.40
CA GLY A 515 1.20 21.75 1.03
C GLY A 515 1.70 20.39 0.52
N SER A 516 2.36 19.63 1.40
CA SER A 516 2.81 18.26 1.07
C SER A 516 1.64 17.31 0.83
N ALA A 517 0.57 17.39 1.63
CA ALA A 517 -0.63 16.57 1.46
C ALA A 517 -1.38 16.92 0.17
N LEU A 518 -1.50 18.21 -0.17
CA LEU A 518 -2.06 18.66 -1.45
C LEU A 518 -1.28 18.10 -2.63
N HIS A 519 0.05 18.20 -2.60
CA HIS A 519 0.89 17.71 -3.69
C HIS A 519 0.74 16.20 -3.89
N ARG A 520 0.85 15.40 -2.82
CA ARG A 520 0.68 13.94 -2.89
C ARG A 520 -0.69 13.53 -3.41
N ASN A 521 -1.76 14.13 -2.89
CA ASN A 521 -3.11 13.81 -3.38
C ASN A 521 -3.34 14.30 -4.81
N THR A 522 -2.69 15.38 -5.26
CA THR A 522 -2.75 15.82 -6.66
C THR A 522 -2.12 14.78 -7.59
N LEU A 523 -0.94 14.26 -7.25
CA LEU A 523 -0.28 13.19 -8.02
C LEU A 523 -1.13 11.91 -8.03
N ALA A 524 -1.70 11.53 -6.89
CA ALA A 524 -2.58 10.36 -6.80
C ALA A 524 -3.87 10.52 -7.63
N ALA A 525 -4.50 11.70 -7.59
CA ALA A 525 -5.69 12.00 -8.39
C ALA A 525 -5.36 11.96 -9.90
N GLN A 526 -4.23 12.51 -10.32
CA GLN A 526 -3.72 12.39 -11.69
C GLN A 526 -3.41 10.93 -12.07
N ALA A 527 -3.02 10.10 -11.10
CA ALA A 527 -2.88 8.65 -11.25
C ALA A 527 -4.22 7.88 -11.19
N GLY A 528 -5.35 8.58 -11.15
CA GLY A 528 -6.70 7.99 -11.15
C GLY A 528 -7.17 7.48 -9.79
N ASP A 529 -6.68 8.04 -8.67
CA ASP A 529 -7.27 7.82 -7.34
C ASP A 529 -8.46 8.77 -7.13
N SER A 530 -9.67 8.22 -7.17
CA SER A 530 -10.91 8.96 -6.92
C SER A 530 -10.99 9.49 -5.49
N SER A 531 -10.47 8.75 -4.50
CA SER A 531 -10.47 9.18 -3.11
C SER A 531 -9.54 10.38 -2.91
N ALA A 532 -8.42 10.43 -3.63
CA ALA A 532 -7.55 11.61 -3.64
C ALA A 532 -8.25 12.82 -4.26
N ALA A 533 -8.93 12.63 -5.39
CA ALA A 533 -9.69 13.70 -6.05
C ALA A 533 -10.83 14.23 -5.16
N GLU A 534 -11.57 13.34 -4.50
CA GLU A 534 -12.63 13.70 -3.56
C GLU A 534 -12.05 14.45 -2.34
N TRP A 535 -10.94 13.95 -1.79
CA TRP A 535 -10.26 14.58 -0.66
C TRP A 535 -9.78 16.00 -1.01
N LEU A 536 -9.16 16.19 -2.17
CA LEU A 536 -8.74 17.52 -2.66
C LEU A 536 -9.95 18.46 -2.75
N THR A 537 -11.02 18.00 -3.40
CA THR A 537 -12.24 18.79 -3.60
C THR A 537 -12.82 19.24 -2.26
N LYS A 538 -12.99 18.31 -1.31
CA LYS A 538 -13.54 18.60 0.02
C LYS A 538 -12.63 19.53 0.81
N THR A 539 -11.31 19.29 0.81
CA THR A 539 -10.37 20.04 1.63
C THR A 539 -10.18 21.47 1.11
N GLN A 540 -10.01 21.63 -0.20
CA GLN A 540 -9.91 22.95 -0.85
C GLN A 540 -11.22 23.74 -0.75
N PHE A 541 -12.37 23.06 -0.73
CA PHE A 541 -13.64 23.70 -0.40
C PHE A 541 -13.62 24.29 1.02
N GLN A 542 -13.19 23.51 2.03
CA GLN A 542 -13.13 24.02 3.41
C GLN A 542 -12.11 25.15 3.55
N GLU A 543 -10.94 25.06 2.91
CA GLU A 543 -9.95 26.13 2.87
C GLU A 543 -10.54 27.42 2.30
N ARG A 544 -11.15 27.34 1.11
CA ARG A 544 -11.77 28.50 0.43
C ARG A 544 -12.87 29.14 1.28
N MET A 545 -13.63 28.33 2.01
CA MET A 545 -14.76 28.79 2.82
C MET A 545 -14.39 29.19 4.25
N ALA A 546 -13.16 28.91 4.71
CA ALA A 546 -12.72 29.23 6.06
C ALA A 546 -12.85 30.72 6.41
N PRO A 547 -12.48 31.69 5.54
CA PRO A 547 -12.66 33.11 5.84
C PRO A 547 -14.12 33.54 6.01
N VAL A 548 -15.03 32.93 5.24
CA VAL A 548 -16.47 33.20 5.29
C VAL A 548 -17.05 32.68 6.60
N ARG A 549 -16.67 31.47 6.97
CA ARG A 549 -17.05 30.83 8.24
C ARG A 549 -16.54 31.63 9.43
N ASP A 550 -15.27 32.01 9.42
CA ASP A 550 -14.64 32.83 10.47
C ASP A 550 -15.30 34.21 10.61
N ALA A 551 -15.68 34.84 9.50
CA ALA A 551 -16.43 36.08 9.53
C ALA A 551 -17.82 35.89 10.17
N GLY A 552 -18.50 34.78 9.86
CA GLY A 552 -19.80 34.44 10.47
C GLY A 552 -19.69 34.24 11.99
N TYR A 553 -18.69 33.50 12.47
CA TYR A 553 -18.48 33.32 13.92
C TYR A 553 -18.19 34.62 14.67
N ARG A 554 -17.67 35.65 13.98
CA ARG A 554 -17.43 36.98 14.57
C ARG A 554 -18.66 37.88 14.57
N MET A 555 -19.83 37.42 14.12
CA MET A 555 -21.06 38.19 14.15
C MET A 555 -21.98 37.75 15.31
N PRO A 556 -22.66 38.69 15.99
CA PRO A 556 -23.77 38.34 16.86
C PRO A 556 -24.87 37.58 16.08
N PRO A 557 -25.61 36.63 16.70
CA PRO A 557 -26.59 35.79 16.02
C PRO A 557 -27.62 36.57 15.19
N ALA A 558 -28.14 37.68 15.72
CA ALA A 558 -29.11 38.53 15.02
C ALA A 558 -28.51 39.17 13.76
N GLN A 559 -27.30 39.70 13.85
CA GLN A 559 -26.61 40.32 12.71
C GLN A 559 -26.26 39.31 11.62
N LEU A 560 -25.88 38.09 12.02
CA LEU A 560 -25.62 37.00 11.08
C LEU A 560 -26.91 36.55 10.38
N ALA A 561 -28.01 36.43 11.13
CA ALA A 561 -29.33 36.10 10.57
C ALA A 561 -29.79 37.14 9.54
N ASP A 562 -29.66 38.43 9.85
CA ASP A 562 -29.97 39.52 8.91
C ASP A 562 -29.09 39.46 7.66
N THR A 563 -27.81 39.10 7.82
CA THR A 563 -26.87 38.97 6.70
C THR A 563 -27.25 37.82 5.78
N VAL A 564 -27.59 36.66 6.34
CA VAL A 564 -28.09 35.51 5.58
C VAL A 564 -29.37 35.89 4.83
N ALA A 565 -30.34 36.51 5.51
CA ALA A 565 -31.62 36.91 4.90
C ALA A 565 -31.44 37.90 3.73
N ARG A 566 -30.51 38.87 3.85
CA ARG A 566 -30.19 39.80 2.77
C ARG A 566 -29.58 39.09 1.56
N ILE A 567 -28.63 38.17 1.77
CA ILE A 567 -28.01 37.41 0.68
C ILE A 567 -29.06 36.53 -0.02
N GLU A 568 -29.93 35.86 0.74
CA GLU A 568 -31.02 35.06 0.17
C GLU A 568 -31.98 35.89 -0.70
N ALA A 569 -32.32 37.10 -0.26
CA ALA A 569 -33.17 38.00 -1.04
C ALA A 569 -32.49 38.43 -2.35
N ASP A 570 -31.20 38.77 -2.31
CA ASP A 570 -30.41 39.13 -3.49
C ASP A 570 -30.33 37.97 -4.50
N GLN A 571 -30.06 36.75 -4.03
CA GLN A 571 -29.97 35.56 -4.89
C GLN A 571 -31.27 35.21 -5.62
N ARG A 572 -32.43 35.59 -5.06
CA ARG A 572 -33.73 35.41 -5.74
C ARG A 572 -33.96 36.40 -6.88
N SER A 573 -33.22 37.49 -6.90
CA SER A 573 -33.43 38.61 -7.84
C SER A 573 -32.53 38.56 -9.08
N ARG A 574 -31.52 37.68 -9.11
CA ARG A 574 -30.55 37.59 -10.22
C ARG A 574 -29.95 36.18 -10.36
N PRO A 575 -29.35 35.85 -11.52
CA PRO A 575 -28.48 34.68 -11.65
C PRO A 575 -27.31 34.73 -10.66
N VAL A 576 -26.96 33.58 -10.09
CA VAL A 576 -25.91 33.43 -9.07
C VAL A 576 -24.87 32.41 -9.51
N THR A 577 -23.63 32.64 -9.10
CA THR A 577 -22.50 31.74 -9.31
C THR A 577 -22.48 30.62 -8.26
N GLN A 578 -21.80 29.51 -8.55
CA GLN A 578 -21.66 28.41 -7.58
C GLN A 578 -20.98 28.87 -6.27
N ASP A 579 -19.99 29.77 -6.35
CA ASP A 579 -19.31 30.30 -5.16
C ASP A 579 -20.27 31.08 -4.25
N GLU A 580 -21.23 31.82 -4.82
CA GLU A 580 -22.26 32.52 -4.04
C GLU A 580 -23.23 31.55 -3.35
N ILE A 581 -23.56 30.42 -4.00
CA ILE A 581 -24.38 29.35 -3.40
C ILE A 581 -23.62 28.72 -2.23
N ASP A 582 -22.34 28.37 -2.44
CA ASP A 582 -21.48 27.76 -1.42
C ASP A 582 -21.34 28.66 -0.19
N ARG A 583 -21.07 29.95 -0.39
CA ARG A 583 -20.95 30.95 0.68
C ARG A 583 -22.22 31.06 1.52
N LEU A 584 -23.39 31.14 0.86
CA LEU A 584 -24.67 31.19 1.56
C LEU A 584 -24.91 29.91 2.37
N GLY A 585 -24.60 28.74 1.80
CA GLY A 585 -24.67 27.46 2.49
C GLY A 585 -23.84 27.44 3.78
N VAL A 586 -22.58 27.86 3.69
CA VAL A 586 -21.66 27.93 4.84
C VAL A 586 -22.12 28.95 5.88
N LEU A 587 -22.65 30.10 5.47
CA LEU A 587 -23.19 31.09 6.41
C LEU A 587 -24.44 30.58 7.14
N LYS A 588 -25.31 29.82 6.48
CA LYS A 588 -26.46 29.15 7.12
C LYS A 588 -26.04 28.10 8.14
N GLU A 589 -25.06 27.26 7.78
CA GLU A 589 -24.47 26.28 8.69
C GLU A 589 -23.87 26.98 9.92
N THR A 590 -23.11 28.06 9.67
CA THR A 590 -22.50 28.87 10.72
C THR A 590 -23.56 29.53 11.61
N LEU A 591 -24.64 30.06 11.04
CA LEU A 591 -25.75 30.67 11.80
C LEU A 591 -26.40 29.64 12.74
N ALA A 592 -26.64 28.43 12.27
CA ALA A 592 -27.20 27.37 13.09
C ALA A 592 -26.28 27.01 14.27
N ASP A 593 -24.98 26.86 14.02
CA ASP A 593 -24.00 26.54 15.07
C ASP A 593 -23.79 27.70 16.05
N VAL A 594 -23.65 28.94 15.55
CA VAL A 594 -23.55 30.16 16.37
C VAL A 594 -24.77 30.29 17.28
N GLY A 595 -25.99 30.09 16.74
CA GLY A 595 -27.21 30.12 17.54
C GLY A 595 -27.23 29.06 18.65
N LYS A 596 -26.82 27.83 18.33
CA LYS A 596 -26.73 26.74 19.30
C LYS A 596 -25.69 27.01 20.39
N ARG A 597 -24.52 27.53 20.03
CA ARG A 597 -23.43 27.80 20.98
C ARG A 597 -23.69 29.04 21.81
N ALA A 598 -24.34 30.07 21.28
CA ALA A 598 -24.69 31.26 22.05
C ALA A 598 -25.53 30.91 23.31
N SER A 599 -26.36 29.86 23.24
CA SER A 599 -27.11 29.36 24.40
C SER A 599 -26.34 28.34 25.23
N ASN A 600 -25.63 27.40 24.59
CA ASN A 600 -25.06 26.25 25.30
C ASN A 600 -23.61 26.41 25.73
N ASP A 601 -22.82 27.12 24.92
CA ASP A 601 -21.37 27.31 25.10
C ASP A 601 -20.94 28.72 24.64
N PRO A 602 -21.48 29.79 25.27
CA PRO A 602 -21.20 31.16 24.86
C PRO A 602 -19.70 31.51 25.00
N VAL A 603 -19.02 30.92 25.98
CA VAL A 603 -17.58 31.11 26.16
C VAL A 603 -16.79 30.42 25.05
N GLY A 604 -17.07 29.16 24.72
CA GLY A 604 -16.41 28.49 23.59
C GLY A 604 -16.69 29.15 22.25
N LEU A 605 -17.88 29.74 22.07
CA LEU A 605 -18.18 30.58 20.92
C LEU A 605 -17.31 31.85 20.87
N ALA A 606 -17.15 32.54 22.00
CA ALA A 606 -16.27 33.72 22.09
C ALA A 606 -14.80 33.37 21.80
N GLU A 607 -14.33 32.21 22.23
CA GLU A 607 -12.99 31.69 21.89
C GLU A 607 -12.87 31.44 20.38
N ARG A 608 -13.84 30.75 19.77
CA ARG A 608 -13.88 30.49 18.31
C ARG A 608 -13.88 31.78 17.49
N ALA A 609 -14.61 32.79 17.96
CA ALA A 609 -14.71 34.10 17.34
C ALA A 609 -13.47 34.99 17.59
N LYS A 610 -12.53 34.56 18.46
CA LYS A 610 -11.36 35.34 18.88
C LYS A 610 -11.74 36.68 19.54
N LEU A 611 -12.85 36.69 20.29
CA LEU A 611 -13.33 37.87 21.05
C LEU A 611 -12.69 37.99 22.43
N ILE A 612 -12.18 36.88 22.95
CA ILE A 612 -11.54 36.78 24.25
C ILE A 612 -10.10 36.30 24.08
N GLY A 613 -9.29 36.51 25.13
CA GLY A 613 -7.86 36.19 25.13
C GLY A 613 -7.56 34.69 25.15
N MET A 614 -6.43 34.31 25.74
CA MET A 614 -6.02 32.91 25.83
C MET A 614 -7.11 32.07 26.51
N PRO A 615 -7.49 30.90 25.96
CA PRO A 615 -8.42 30.00 26.60
C PRO A 615 -7.97 29.67 28.03
N VAL A 616 -8.90 29.80 28.97
CA VAL A 616 -8.70 29.41 30.37
C VAL A 616 -9.28 28.02 30.55
N THR A 617 -8.63 27.15 31.32
CA THR A 617 -9.17 25.86 31.72
C THR A 617 -9.58 25.92 33.18
N VAL A 618 -10.81 25.52 33.49
CA VAL A 618 -11.29 25.39 34.87
C VAL A 618 -11.29 23.90 35.22
N ASP A 619 -10.31 23.45 36.00
CA ASP A 619 -10.18 22.02 36.36
C ASP A 619 -11.30 21.58 37.33
N PRO A 620 -12.18 20.65 36.91
CA PRO A 620 -13.25 20.14 37.75
C PRO A 620 -12.79 19.31 38.94
N GLN A 621 -11.55 18.81 38.94
CA GLN A 621 -10.98 17.98 40.01
C GLN A 621 -10.05 18.75 40.95
N ALA A 622 -9.77 20.02 40.66
CA ALA A 622 -8.93 20.84 41.52
C ALA A 622 -9.49 20.91 42.95
N ARG A 623 -8.59 20.97 43.94
CA ARG A 623 -9.01 21.16 45.33
C ARG A 623 -9.75 22.49 45.45
N ALA A 624 -10.85 22.50 46.20
CA ALA A 624 -11.68 23.69 46.31
C ALA A 624 -10.94 24.86 46.96
N ASP A 625 -9.94 24.61 47.82
CA ASP A 625 -9.13 25.62 48.50
C ASP A 625 -7.90 26.09 47.68
N ASP A 626 -7.69 25.59 46.47
CA ASP A 626 -6.54 25.95 45.63
C ASP A 626 -6.66 27.38 45.07
N PRO A 627 -5.69 28.28 45.34
CA PRO A 627 -5.66 29.62 44.74
C PRO A 627 -5.69 29.63 43.21
N ALA A 628 -5.11 28.63 42.55
CA ALA A 628 -5.11 28.52 41.08
C ALA A 628 -6.52 28.23 40.55
N PHE A 629 -7.29 27.41 41.27
CA PHE A 629 -8.69 27.14 40.95
C PHE A 629 -9.52 28.42 41.06
N ALA A 630 -9.38 29.16 42.16
CA ALA A 630 -10.04 30.46 42.34
C ALA A 630 -9.70 31.45 41.21
N ALA A 631 -8.42 31.57 40.85
CA ALA A 631 -7.98 32.43 39.75
C ALA A 631 -8.58 32.02 38.39
N SER A 632 -8.69 30.71 38.13
CA SER A 632 -9.31 30.20 36.89
C SER A 632 -10.79 30.58 36.78
N LEU A 633 -11.54 30.56 37.89
CA LEU A 633 -12.94 30.98 37.94
C LEU A 633 -13.10 32.48 37.67
N VAL A 634 -12.22 33.31 38.24
CA VAL A 634 -12.21 34.76 37.98
C VAL A 634 -11.97 35.04 36.50
N ALA A 635 -10.94 34.43 35.92
CA ALA A 635 -10.61 34.63 34.51
C ALA A 635 -11.74 34.13 33.59
N ARG A 636 -12.35 32.99 33.91
CA ARG A 636 -13.50 32.46 33.16
C ARG A 636 -14.74 33.35 33.29
N SER A 637 -14.98 33.96 34.45
CA SER A 637 -16.07 34.94 34.65
C SER A 637 -15.93 36.14 33.71
N ALA A 638 -14.72 36.68 33.53
CA ALA A 638 -14.47 37.78 32.59
C ALA A 638 -14.76 37.36 31.13
N HIS A 639 -14.43 36.12 30.77
CA HIS A 639 -14.76 35.56 29.46
C HIS A 639 -16.28 35.43 29.26
N ALA A 640 -17.00 34.93 30.26
CA ALA A 640 -18.44 34.80 30.25
C ALA A 640 -19.15 36.16 30.14
N GLN A 641 -18.66 37.19 30.83
CA GLN A 641 -19.16 38.57 30.71
C GLN A 641 -18.97 39.12 29.30
N THR A 642 -17.79 38.93 28.72
CA THR A 642 -17.51 39.35 27.34
C THR A 642 -18.45 38.64 26.35
N ALA A 643 -18.63 37.32 26.51
CA ALA A 643 -19.51 36.53 25.67
C ALA A 643 -20.98 36.96 25.81
N GLN A 644 -21.48 37.19 27.03
CA GLN A 644 -22.84 37.66 27.27
C GLN A 644 -23.07 39.04 26.66
N ALA A 645 -22.14 39.98 26.87
CA ALA A 645 -22.26 41.33 26.33
C ALA A 645 -22.32 41.34 24.80
N TYR A 646 -21.57 40.45 24.16
CA TYR A 646 -21.48 40.38 22.70
C TYR A 646 -22.66 39.61 22.07
N TYR A 647 -22.98 38.43 22.59
CA TYR A 647 -23.98 37.54 22.00
C TYR A 647 -25.39 37.74 22.56
N GLN A 648 -25.55 38.45 23.69
CA GLN A 648 -26.81 38.64 24.39
C GLN A 648 -27.51 37.32 24.78
N GLY A 649 -26.73 36.24 24.94
CA GLY A 649 -27.20 34.91 25.31
C GLY A 649 -27.25 34.67 26.82
N GLU A 650 -27.43 33.40 27.22
CA GLU A 650 -27.39 33.00 28.63
C GLU A 650 -26.00 33.28 29.25
N PHE A 651 -25.98 33.73 30.51
CA PHE A 651 -24.73 33.89 31.24
C PHE A 651 -24.25 32.52 31.75
N LYS A 652 -23.27 31.93 31.06
CA LYS A 652 -22.64 30.66 31.46
C LYS A 652 -21.16 30.85 31.74
N VAL A 653 -20.71 30.36 32.89
CA VAL A 653 -19.31 30.42 33.31
C VAL A 653 -18.56 29.20 32.76
N LEU A 654 -19.10 28.00 32.95
CA LEU A 654 -18.45 26.76 32.53
C LEU A 654 -18.79 26.39 31.09
N LYS A 655 -17.84 25.79 30.39
CA LYS A 655 -18.10 25.11 29.11
C LYS A 655 -18.86 23.79 29.34
N PRO A 656 -19.53 23.23 28.33
CA PRO A 656 -20.34 22.01 28.49
C PRO A 656 -19.59 20.81 29.11
N ALA A 657 -18.35 20.56 28.71
CA ALA A 657 -17.55 19.46 29.26
C ALA A 657 -17.15 19.70 30.73
N GLU A 658 -16.78 20.94 31.06
CA GLU A 658 -16.48 21.36 32.44
C GLU A 658 -17.74 21.24 33.30
N GLU A 659 -18.88 21.75 32.82
CA GLU A 659 -20.18 21.67 33.48
C GLU A 659 -20.56 20.21 33.80
N ALA A 660 -20.48 19.30 32.83
CA ALA A 660 -20.77 17.89 33.05
C ALA A 660 -19.86 17.26 34.11
N ALA A 661 -18.56 17.57 34.09
CA ALA A 661 -17.60 17.08 35.06
C ALA A 661 -17.85 17.62 36.48
N PHE A 662 -18.18 18.91 36.59
CA PHE A 662 -18.55 19.51 37.87
C PHE A 662 -19.88 18.95 38.41
N ARG A 663 -20.88 18.68 37.56
CA ARG A 663 -22.12 18.01 37.96
C ARG A 663 -21.85 16.62 38.52
N ASN A 664 -20.96 15.86 37.89
CA ASN A 664 -20.56 14.54 38.39
C ASN A 664 -19.85 14.64 39.75
N ARG A 665 -18.90 15.58 39.89
CA ARG A 665 -18.26 15.84 41.19
C ARG A 665 -19.29 16.26 42.23
N TRP A 666 -20.21 17.14 41.89
CA TRP A 666 -21.26 17.59 42.79
C TRP A 666 -22.15 16.45 43.26
N ALA A 667 -22.54 15.53 42.38
CA ALA A 667 -23.37 14.40 42.74
C ALA A 667 -22.71 13.48 43.77
N SER A 668 -21.39 13.23 43.65
CA SER A 668 -20.64 12.32 44.53
C SER A 668 -19.93 12.99 45.71
N ALA A 669 -19.80 14.32 45.71
CA ALA A 669 -19.07 15.08 46.73
C ALA A 669 -19.75 15.03 48.11
N SER A 670 -18.91 14.99 49.14
CA SER A 670 -19.32 15.20 50.53
C SER A 670 -19.91 16.60 50.73
N ALA A 671 -20.67 16.81 51.81
CA ALA A 671 -21.16 18.15 52.14
C ALA A 671 -20.03 19.16 52.37
N ASP A 672 -18.91 18.73 52.96
CA ASP A 672 -17.75 19.59 53.18
C ASP A 672 -17.09 20.00 51.85
N ASP A 673 -16.94 19.07 50.91
CA ASP A 673 -16.38 19.37 49.58
C ASP A 673 -17.29 20.32 48.78
N LYS A 674 -18.61 20.11 48.86
CA LYS A 674 -19.60 21.00 48.24
C LYS A 674 -19.51 22.39 48.86
N ALA A 675 -19.47 22.48 50.18
CA ALA A 675 -19.42 23.74 50.89
C ALA A 675 -18.10 24.50 50.63
N ALA A 676 -16.97 23.78 50.55
CA ALA A 676 -15.69 24.36 50.16
C ALA A 676 -15.71 24.89 48.72
N LEU A 677 -16.31 24.16 47.78
CA LEU A 677 -16.47 24.60 46.39
C LEU A 677 -17.34 25.86 46.29
N LEU A 678 -18.47 25.86 47.01
CA LEU A 678 -19.38 27.01 47.12
C LEU A 678 -18.67 28.23 47.70
N ARG A 679 -17.88 28.05 48.76
CA ARG A 679 -17.11 29.12 49.41
C ARG A 679 -16.12 29.77 48.45
N THR A 680 -15.32 28.95 47.76
CA THR A 680 -14.31 29.47 46.84
C THR A 680 -14.95 30.16 45.64
N ALA A 681 -15.98 29.56 45.05
CA ALA A 681 -16.72 30.20 43.96
C ALA A 681 -17.40 31.50 44.42
N GLY A 682 -18.00 31.51 45.62
CA GLY A 682 -18.65 32.68 46.20
C GLY A 682 -17.68 33.82 46.44
N ALA A 683 -16.50 33.53 47.01
CA ALA A 683 -15.46 34.53 47.25
C ALA A 683 -14.79 35.05 45.97
N SER A 684 -14.79 34.26 44.90
CA SER A 684 -14.07 34.56 43.66
C SER A 684 -14.96 35.19 42.58
N LEU A 685 -16.26 34.91 42.57
CA LEU A 685 -17.16 35.27 41.47
C LEU A 685 -18.11 36.42 41.84
N PRO A 686 -18.36 37.37 40.93
CA PRO A 686 -19.42 38.36 41.12
C PRO A 686 -20.80 37.67 41.17
N PRO A 687 -21.83 38.27 41.81
CA PRO A 687 -23.10 37.59 42.09
C PRO A 687 -23.79 36.96 40.86
N PRO A 688 -23.84 37.60 39.68
CA PRO A 688 -24.40 36.96 38.48
C PRO A 688 -23.62 35.71 38.04
N ALA A 689 -22.28 35.75 38.13
CA ALA A 689 -21.43 34.64 37.73
C ALA A 689 -21.43 33.51 38.76
N PHE A 690 -21.50 33.84 40.04
CA PHE A 690 -21.66 32.85 41.09
C PHE A 690 -22.96 32.07 40.92
N ARG A 691 -24.09 32.76 40.72
CA ARG A 691 -25.39 32.11 40.49
C ARG A 691 -25.37 31.21 39.25
N ALA A 692 -24.81 31.69 38.15
CA ALA A 692 -24.66 30.90 36.94
C ALA A 692 -23.79 29.65 37.16
N PHE A 693 -22.65 29.80 37.83
CA PHE A 693 -21.78 28.69 38.18
C PHE A 693 -22.53 27.65 39.02
N ILE A 694 -23.25 28.05 40.07
CA ILE A 694 -24.03 27.10 40.89
C ILE A 694 -25.16 26.45 40.10
N GLY A 695 -25.86 27.20 39.24
CA GLY A 695 -26.87 26.63 38.34
C GLY A 695 -26.28 25.54 37.42
N GLN A 696 -25.07 25.76 36.90
CA GLN A 696 -24.36 24.79 36.08
C GLN A 696 -23.87 23.58 36.89
N VAL A 697 -23.39 23.77 38.12
CA VAL A 697 -22.81 22.68 38.94
C VAL A 697 -23.87 21.86 39.68
N ALA A 698 -24.80 22.51 40.38
CA ALA A 698 -25.83 21.84 41.18
C ALA A 698 -27.00 21.34 40.32
N GLY A 699 -27.22 21.94 39.16
CA GLY A 699 -28.25 21.55 38.22
C GLY A 699 -29.67 21.96 38.56
N ASP A 700 -30.57 21.70 37.61
CA ASP A 700 -31.93 22.24 37.60
C ASP A 700 -32.82 21.71 38.74
N ASP A 701 -32.58 20.48 39.21
CA ASP A 701 -33.28 19.87 40.35
C ASP A 701 -33.01 20.57 41.69
N ASN A 702 -32.09 21.53 41.71
CA ASN A 702 -31.75 22.35 42.86
C ASN A 702 -32.16 23.82 42.68
N LYS A 703 -32.92 24.18 41.63
CA LYS A 703 -33.41 25.55 41.41
C LYS A 703 -34.12 26.14 42.63
N SER A 704 -34.98 25.35 43.28
CA SER A 704 -35.67 25.76 44.53
C SER A 704 -34.74 25.88 45.74
N ALA A 705 -33.58 25.22 45.73
CA ALA A 705 -32.58 25.28 46.78
C ALA A 705 -31.52 26.39 46.55
N MET A 706 -31.55 27.09 45.40
CA MET A 706 -30.55 28.12 45.05
C MET A 706 -30.36 29.22 46.11
N PRO A 707 -31.43 29.75 46.74
CA PRO A 707 -31.27 30.73 47.81
C PRO A 707 -30.51 30.15 49.02
N VAL A 708 -30.77 28.88 49.36
CA VAL A 708 -30.10 28.17 50.47
C VAL A 708 -28.66 27.81 50.11
N LEU A 709 -28.39 27.39 48.88
CA LEU A 709 -27.02 27.10 48.40
C LEU A 709 -26.15 28.36 48.44
N THR A 710 -26.72 29.50 48.04
CA THR A 710 -26.03 30.81 48.09
C THR A 710 -25.74 31.21 49.53
N LEU A 711 -26.73 31.07 50.42
CA LEU A 711 -26.55 31.37 51.84
C LEU A 711 -25.54 30.43 52.51
N ALA A 712 -25.63 29.13 52.24
CA ALA A 712 -24.74 28.11 52.79
C ALA A 712 -23.27 28.37 52.39
N ALA A 713 -23.02 28.85 51.16
CA ALA A 713 -21.70 29.27 50.72
C ALA A 713 -21.10 30.37 51.61
N GLY A 714 -21.89 31.41 51.89
CA GLY A 714 -21.49 32.52 52.73
C GLY A 714 -21.34 32.15 54.20
N LEU A 715 -22.21 31.29 54.71
CA LEU A 715 -22.18 30.82 56.10
C LEU A 715 -21.05 29.83 56.36
N HIS A 716 -20.72 28.96 55.42
CA HIS A 716 -19.61 28.03 55.55
C HIS A 716 -18.25 28.74 55.75
N ALA A 717 -18.12 29.97 55.23
CA ALA A 717 -16.92 30.79 55.46
C ALA A 717 -16.77 31.25 56.93
N ALA A 718 -17.88 31.45 57.64
CA ALA A 718 -17.89 31.87 59.05
C ALA A 718 -18.00 30.68 60.02
N ASP A 719 -18.79 29.66 59.66
CA ASP A 719 -18.97 28.41 60.40
C ASP A 719 -19.08 27.24 59.40
N PRO A 720 -17.98 26.50 59.19
CA PRO A 720 -17.95 25.39 58.25
C PRO A 720 -18.99 24.30 58.54
N THR A 721 -19.23 24.02 59.82
CA THR A 721 -20.15 22.97 60.28
C THR A 721 -21.59 23.34 59.94
N LEU A 722 -21.97 24.59 60.20
CA LEU A 722 -23.29 25.10 59.85
C LEU A 722 -23.52 25.05 58.34
N GLY A 723 -22.59 25.56 57.55
CA GLY A 723 -22.69 25.55 56.08
C GLY A 723 -22.89 24.14 55.52
N ALA A 724 -22.08 23.16 55.97
CA ALA A 724 -22.22 21.76 55.57
C ALA A 724 -23.57 21.16 56.00
N SER A 725 -24.04 21.49 57.20
CA SER A 725 -25.33 21.01 57.69
C SER A 725 -26.54 21.51 56.90
N LEU A 726 -26.47 22.71 56.31
CA LEU A 726 -27.52 23.21 55.43
C LEU A 726 -27.60 22.39 54.14
N LEU A 727 -26.46 21.96 53.61
CA LEU A 727 -26.39 21.10 52.42
C LEU A 727 -26.94 19.70 52.69
N GLU A 728 -26.55 19.09 53.82
CA GLU A 728 -27.14 17.83 54.26
C GLU A 728 -28.64 17.98 54.59
N GLY A 729 -29.06 19.16 55.07
CA GLY A 729 -30.45 19.52 55.28
C GLY A 729 -31.29 19.52 54.01
N ILE A 730 -30.79 20.15 52.94
CA ILE A 730 -31.43 20.12 51.61
C ILE A 730 -31.57 18.67 51.11
N LYS A 731 -30.56 17.84 51.34
CA LYS A 731 -30.61 16.41 50.97
C LYS A 731 -31.62 15.63 51.82
N ALA A 732 -31.69 15.91 53.12
CA ALA A 732 -32.63 15.30 54.04
C ALA A 732 -34.08 15.60 53.63
N GLN A 733 -34.40 16.86 53.30
CA GLN A 733 -35.72 17.27 52.80
C GLN A 733 -36.17 16.48 51.57
N LYS A 734 -35.22 16.15 50.67
CA LYS A 734 -35.51 15.34 49.47
C LYS A 734 -35.67 13.86 49.79
N THR A 735 -35.08 13.39 50.88
CA THR A 735 -35.10 11.98 51.30
C THR A 735 -36.39 11.64 52.03
N ASP A 736 -36.88 12.53 52.88
CA ASP A 736 -38.13 12.39 53.62
C ASP A 736 -38.76 13.77 53.85
N ASP A 737 -39.94 13.98 53.29
CA ASP A 737 -40.68 15.24 53.40
C ASP A 737 -41.12 15.52 54.85
N ARG A 738 -41.19 14.49 55.71
CA ARG A 738 -41.56 14.63 57.13
C ARG A 738 -40.46 15.26 57.99
N TYR A 739 -39.25 15.40 57.48
CA TYR A 739 -38.18 16.12 58.19
C TYR A 739 -38.45 17.62 58.29
N VAL A 740 -39.36 18.17 57.48
CA VAL A 740 -39.91 19.52 57.66
C VAL A 740 -41.43 19.41 57.78
N PRO A 741 -42.06 19.94 58.85
CA PRO A 741 -43.49 19.77 59.08
C PRO A 741 -44.31 20.82 58.30
N ASP A 742 -44.04 20.99 57.00
CA ASP A 742 -44.60 22.05 56.14
C ASP A 742 -45.78 21.58 55.27
N SER A 743 -46.32 20.39 55.55
CA SER A 743 -47.45 19.78 54.84
C SER A 743 -48.65 19.49 55.75
N GLY A 744 -49.81 19.22 55.15
CA GLY A 744 -51.03 18.85 55.86
C GLY A 744 -51.48 19.84 56.95
N ALA A 745 -51.91 19.32 58.10
CA ALA A 745 -52.41 20.12 59.23
C ALA A 745 -51.32 20.97 59.93
N ASN A 746 -50.03 20.62 59.75
CA ASN A 746 -48.91 21.29 60.43
C ASN A 746 -48.38 22.51 59.66
N LYS A 747 -48.68 22.62 58.36
CA LYS A 747 -48.18 23.70 57.48
C LYS A 747 -48.39 25.11 58.03
N LEU A 748 -49.60 25.44 58.48
CA LEU A 748 -49.90 26.78 58.98
C LEU A 748 -49.16 27.07 60.29
N LEU A 749 -49.05 26.07 61.16
CA LEU A 749 -48.34 26.19 62.43
C LEU A 749 -46.82 26.30 62.21
N TRP A 750 -46.27 25.56 61.24
CA TRP A 750 -44.87 25.66 60.84
C TRP A 750 -44.51 27.07 60.37
N GLN A 751 -45.29 27.63 59.43
CA GLN A 751 -45.06 28.99 58.94
C GLN A 751 -45.19 30.02 60.06
N LYS A 752 -46.22 29.91 60.90
CA LYS A 752 -46.39 30.81 62.06
C LYS A 752 -45.17 30.79 62.99
N ARG A 753 -44.60 29.62 63.29
CA ARG A 753 -43.41 29.51 64.14
C ARG A 753 -42.17 30.10 63.48
N LYS A 754 -42.02 29.95 62.16
CA LYS A 754 -40.93 30.61 61.42
C LYS A 754 -41.08 32.13 61.43
N ASP A 755 -42.28 32.65 61.22
CA ASP A 755 -42.55 34.10 61.26
C ASP A 755 -42.27 34.71 62.64
N GLU A 756 -42.54 33.97 63.72
CA GLU A 756 -42.19 34.36 65.10
C GLU A 756 -40.67 34.42 65.33
N LEU A 757 -39.91 33.51 64.72
CA LEU A 757 -38.45 33.37 64.90
C LEU A 757 -37.62 34.14 63.85
N LEU A 758 -38.23 34.53 62.74
CA LEU A 758 -37.63 35.29 61.65
C LEU A 758 -38.64 36.34 61.16
N PRO A 759 -38.87 37.41 61.94
CA PRO A 759 -39.89 38.39 61.62
C PRO A 759 -39.49 39.22 60.40
N ALA A 760 -40.39 39.32 59.42
CA ALA A 760 -40.17 40.09 58.19
C ALA A 760 -39.83 41.58 58.45
N ALA A 761 -40.25 42.13 59.60
CA ALA A 761 -39.96 43.50 60.04
C ALA A 761 -38.48 43.76 60.35
N ALA A 762 -37.66 42.70 60.51
CA ALA A 762 -36.21 42.80 60.66
C ALA A 762 -35.50 43.11 59.33
N PHE A 763 -36.19 42.99 58.20
CA PHE A 763 -35.64 43.21 56.86
C PHE A 763 -36.22 44.46 56.22
N ASN A 764 -35.44 45.07 55.32
CA ASN A 764 -35.95 46.13 54.47
C ASN A 764 -36.96 45.57 53.44
N ARG A 765 -37.72 46.47 52.78
CA ARG A 765 -38.77 46.08 51.83
C ARG A 765 -38.23 45.18 50.70
N ALA A 766 -37.12 45.57 50.06
CA ALA A 766 -36.54 44.78 48.97
C ALA A 766 -36.14 43.37 49.41
N ALA A 767 -35.55 43.26 50.59
CA ALA A 767 -35.06 41.99 51.13
C ALA A 767 -36.17 41.03 51.57
N ARG A 768 -37.37 41.54 51.89
CA ARG A 768 -38.54 40.73 52.27
C ARG A 768 -39.54 40.45 51.15
N THR A 769 -39.50 41.20 50.05
CA THR A 769 -40.44 41.01 48.92
C THR A 769 -39.84 40.24 47.75
N ASP A 770 -38.52 40.13 47.67
CA ASP A 770 -37.85 39.32 46.65
C ASP A 770 -37.98 37.82 47.00
N PRO A 771 -38.59 36.99 46.11
CA PRO A 771 -38.71 35.54 46.32
C PRO A 771 -37.37 34.81 46.47
N GLU A 772 -36.27 35.39 46.00
CA GLU A 772 -34.90 34.89 46.20
C GLU A 772 -34.10 35.78 47.17
N GLY A 773 -34.77 36.75 47.80
CA GLY A 773 -34.17 37.72 48.70
C GLY A 773 -33.73 37.14 50.04
N PRO A 774 -33.01 37.93 50.87
CA PRO A 774 -32.48 37.50 52.15
C PRO A 774 -33.50 36.84 53.10
N LEU A 775 -34.74 37.34 53.18
CA LEU A 775 -35.78 36.72 54.02
C LEU A 775 -36.13 35.31 53.53
N ALA A 776 -36.35 35.16 52.22
CA ALA A 776 -36.70 33.87 51.62
C ALA A 776 -35.54 32.87 51.76
N ALA A 777 -34.30 33.31 51.52
CA ALA A 777 -33.10 32.51 51.69
C ALA A 777 -32.91 32.03 53.14
N MET A 778 -33.06 32.93 54.13
CA MET A 778 -32.98 32.56 55.54
C MET A 778 -34.10 31.63 55.96
N SER A 779 -35.34 31.90 55.54
CA SER A 779 -36.49 31.02 55.85
C SER A 779 -36.26 29.60 55.30
N ALA A 780 -35.81 29.47 54.06
CA ALA A 780 -35.52 28.17 53.46
C ALA A 780 -34.30 27.48 54.10
N ALA A 781 -33.32 28.25 54.58
CA ALA A 781 -32.19 27.70 55.33
C ALA A 781 -32.59 27.21 56.73
N ILE A 782 -33.58 27.84 57.38
CA ILE A 782 -34.17 27.31 58.62
C ILE A 782 -34.84 25.96 58.33
N ASP A 783 -35.58 25.85 57.23
CA ASP A 783 -36.16 24.57 56.80
C ASP A 783 -35.06 23.51 56.61
N ALA A 784 -33.94 23.87 55.95
CA ALA A 784 -32.83 22.95 55.71
C ALA A 784 -32.14 22.54 57.01
N ARG A 785 -31.82 23.49 57.90
CA ARG A 785 -31.19 23.23 59.20
C ARG A 785 -32.09 22.37 60.08
N TYR A 786 -33.40 22.63 60.10
CA TYR A 786 -34.36 21.81 60.84
C TYR A 786 -34.43 20.39 60.29
N ALA A 787 -34.43 20.22 58.96
CA ALA A 787 -34.43 18.89 58.34
C ALA A 787 -33.18 18.09 58.71
N PHE A 788 -32.00 18.73 58.69
CA PHE A 788 -30.75 18.12 59.15
C PHE A 788 -30.83 17.63 60.60
N LEU A 789 -31.29 18.50 61.52
CA LEU A 789 -31.44 18.15 62.93
C LEU A 789 -32.48 17.04 63.15
N SER A 790 -33.53 17.00 62.33
CA SER A 790 -34.54 15.94 62.36
C SER A 790 -33.98 14.60 61.88
N ALA A 791 -33.19 14.61 60.80
CA ALA A 791 -32.50 13.43 60.30
C ALA A 791 -31.48 12.89 61.31
N GLN A 792 -30.68 13.75 61.95
CA GLN A 792 -29.76 13.35 63.02
C GLN A 792 -30.49 12.70 64.21
N ALA A 793 -31.68 13.21 64.53
CA ALA A 793 -32.52 12.66 65.59
C ALA A 793 -33.33 11.42 65.15
N ASN A 794 -33.25 11.00 63.88
CA ASN A 794 -34.10 10.00 63.24
C ASN A 794 -35.62 10.26 63.42
N ASP A 795 -36.01 11.54 63.51
CA ASP A 795 -37.38 11.96 63.75
C ASP A 795 -38.15 12.09 62.44
N THR A 796 -38.94 11.06 62.12
CA THR A 796 -39.82 11.01 60.93
C THR A 796 -41.30 11.23 61.29
N SER A 797 -41.57 11.79 62.48
CA SER A 797 -42.94 11.98 62.97
C SER A 797 -43.75 13.04 62.21
N GLY A 798 -43.09 13.93 61.47
CA GLY A 798 -43.71 15.08 60.82
C GLY A 798 -44.28 16.11 61.80
N SER A 799 -43.96 16.00 63.09
CA SER A 799 -44.44 16.89 64.15
C SER A 799 -43.47 18.04 64.41
N ILE A 800 -44.00 19.20 64.80
CA ILE A 800 -43.17 20.38 65.11
C ILE A 800 -42.49 20.19 66.47
N ASN A 801 -41.16 20.16 66.47
CA ASN A 801 -40.35 20.21 67.68
C ASN A 801 -39.93 21.66 67.97
N SER A 802 -40.47 22.24 69.05
CA SER A 802 -40.27 23.65 69.40
C SER A 802 -38.81 23.99 69.74
N ALA A 803 -38.06 23.06 70.34
CA ALA A 803 -36.65 23.28 70.64
C ALA A 803 -35.79 23.24 69.36
N ARG A 804 -36.10 22.30 68.45
CA ARG A 804 -35.37 22.13 67.19
C ARG A 804 -35.57 23.31 66.23
N ILE A 805 -36.80 23.83 66.08
CA ILE A 805 -37.04 25.00 65.22
C ILE A 805 -36.41 26.26 65.78
N LYS A 806 -36.41 26.43 67.10
CA LYS A 806 -35.71 27.53 67.76
C LYS A 806 -34.21 27.44 67.51
N GLN A 807 -33.61 26.27 67.71
CA GLN A 807 -32.19 26.03 67.41
C GLN A 807 -31.88 26.30 65.93
N ALA A 808 -32.69 25.79 65.00
CA ALA A 808 -32.47 26.00 63.57
C ALA A 808 -32.55 27.49 63.18
N ALA A 809 -33.49 28.24 63.75
CA ALA A 809 -33.62 29.67 63.55
C ALA A 809 -32.42 30.44 64.14
N GLU A 810 -32.00 30.14 65.36
CA GLU A 810 -30.83 30.76 65.99
C GLU A 810 -29.54 30.44 65.22
N ASP A 811 -29.35 29.18 64.81
CA ASP A 811 -28.22 28.73 64.01
C ASP A 811 -28.14 29.46 62.66
N VAL A 812 -29.25 29.76 62.00
CA VAL A 812 -29.29 30.42 60.68
C VAL A 812 -29.24 31.94 60.77
N THR A 813 -29.91 32.54 61.76
CA THR A 813 -30.11 34.00 61.86
C THR A 813 -29.16 34.67 62.85
N GLY A 814 -28.51 33.89 63.71
CA GLY A 814 -27.72 34.36 64.84
C GLY A 814 -28.57 34.71 66.07
N GLY A 815 -29.89 34.68 65.95
CA GLY A 815 -30.87 35.13 66.93
C GLY A 815 -31.60 36.41 66.48
N VAL A 816 -32.78 36.65 67.02
CA VAL A 816 -33.54 37.89 66.82
C VAL A 816 -33.61 38.64 68.15
N LEU A 817 -33.09 39.86 68.13
CA LEU A 817 -33.00 40.78 69.25
C LEU A 817 -33.99 41.93 69.05
N ALA A 818 -34.09 42.83 70.03
CA ALA A 818 -34.93 44.02 69.95
C ALA A 818 -34.09 45.30 69.98
N HIS A 819 -34.42 46.26 69.12
CA HIS A 819 -33.89 47.62 69.17
C HIS A 819 -35.01 48.62 68.92
N ASN A 820 -35.22 49.58 69.84
CA ASN A 820 -36.28 50.58 69.75
C ASN A 820 -37.68 50.01 69.44
N GLY A 821 -38.01 48.85 70.02
CA GLY A 821 -39.30 48.17 69.84
C GLY A 821 -39.46 47.44 68.50
N ALA A 822 -38.43 47.38 67.67
CA ALA A 822 -38.40 46.63 66.42
C ALA A 822 -37.49 45.40 66.53
N PRO A 823 -37.79 44.29 65.84
CA PRO A 823 -36.90 43.15 65.77
C PRO A 823 -35.67 43.48 64.91
N VAL A 824 -34.51 43.01 65.36
CA VAL A 824 -33.22 43.18 64.67
C VAL A 824 -32.51 41.83 64.72
N LEU A 825 -31.95 41.39 63.59
CA LEU A 825 -31.12 40.19 63.59
C LEU A 825 -29.89 40.40 64.48
N ALA A 826 -29.36 39.34 65.07
CA ALA A 826 -28.19 39.45 65.92
C ALA A 826 -26.97 39.95 65.10
N PRO A 827 -26.12 40.83 65.66
CA PRO A 827 -24.95 41.36 64.94
C PRO A 827 -23.85 40.33 64.69
N TRP A 828 -23.88 39.21 65.40
CA TRP A 828 -23.11 38.00 65.14
C TRP A 828 -23.85 36.82 65.78
N ARG A 829 -23.52 35.59 65.38
CA ARG A 829 -24.18 34.40 65.91
C ARG A 829 -23.98 34.24 67.42
N GLY A 830 -25.07 34.08 68.16
CA GLY A 830 -25.06 33.92 69.61
C GLY A 830 -24.93 35.22 70.40
N ALA A 831 -24.99 36.39 69.75
CA ALA A 831 -25.04 37.67 70.45
C ALA A 831 -26.32 37.75 71.31
N SER A 832 -26.14 38.12 72.57
CA SER A 832 -27.27 38.38 73.48
C SER A 832 -27.80 39.81 73.30
N GLN A 833 -29.01 40.08 73.82
CA GLN A 833 -29.54 41.45 73.89
C GLN A 833 -28.56 42.42 74.56
N ARG A 834 -27.87 41.95 75.62
CA ARG A 834 -26.86 42.72 76.33
C ARG A 834 -25.67 43.09 75.43
N ASP A 835 -25.28 42.19 74.53
CA ASP A 835 -24.16 42.43 73.61
C ASP A 835 -24.51 43.46 72.54
N LEU A 836 -25.74 43.40 72.01
CA LEU A 836 -26.27 44.42 71.11
C LEU A 836 -26.34 45.78 71.81
N ASP A 837 -26.92 45.84 73.01
CA ASP A 837 -27.04 47.07 73.79
C ASP A 837 -25.67 47.68 74.10
N ALA A 838 -24.69 46.85 74.49
CA ALA A 838 -23.32 47.29 74.75
C ALA A 838 -22.63 47.81 73.48
N THR A 839 -22.83 47.13 72.35
CA THR A 839 -22.28 47.53 71.04
C THR A 839 -22.85 48.86 70.59
N LEU A 840 -24.16 49.06 70.71
CA LEU A 840 -24.84 50.30 70.39
C LEU A 840 -24.47 51.43 71.37
N THR A 841 -24.28 51.11 72.66
CA THR A 841 -23.76 52.05 73.65
C THR A 841 -22.34 52.50 73.31
N GLY A 842 -21.52 51.63 72.73
CA GLY A 842 -20.16 51.94 72.29
C GLY A 842 -20.05 52.77 71.00
N LEU A 843 -21.14 53.04 70.28
CA LEU A 843 -21.11 53.85 69.06
C LEU A 843 -20.67 55.30 69.34
N THR A 844 -19.96 55.90 68.42
CA THR A 844 -19.57 57.32 68.48
C THR A 844 -20.08 58.06 67.26
N ASP A 845 -20.17 59.38 67.31
CA ASP A 845 -20.57 60.16 66.12
C ASP A 845 -19.57 60.00 64.96
N ALA A 846 -18.32 59.64 65.24
CA ALA A 846 -17.33 59.32 64.22
C ALA A 846 -17.73 58.09 63.38
N ASP A 847 -18.42 57.12 64.00
CA ASP A 847 -18.91 55.92 63.32
C ASP A 847 -20.06 56.20 62.36
N LEU A 848 -20.69 57.37 62.51
CA LEU A 848 -21.81 57.85 61.71
C LEU A 848 -21.44 59.13 60.95
N ALA A 849 -20.14 59.42 60.81
CA ALA A 849 -19.64 60.67 60.23
C ALA A 849 -20.21 60.95 58.83
N ASP A 850 -20.53 59.91 58.06
CA ASP A 850 -21.13 60.00 56.73
C ASP A 850 -22.65 59.79 56.71
N ALA A 851 -23.27 59.40 57.82
CA ALA A 851 -24.71 59.13 57.87
C ALA A 851 -25.53 60.44 57.85
N ARG A 852 -26.41 60.57 56.86
CA ARG A 852 -27.34 61.70 56.71
C ARG A 852 -28.77 61.22 56.55
N THR A 853 -29.74 61.99 57.05
CA THR A 853 -31.16 61.78 56.72
C THR A 853 -31.40 62.10 55.24
N THR A 854 -32.57 61.72 54.72
CA THR A 854 -32.99 62.04 53.33
C THR A 854 -33.04 63.55 53.05
N GLY A 855 -33.13 64.38 54.10
CA GLY A 855 -33.04 65.85 54.02
C GLY A 855 -31.64 66.42 54.28
N GLY A 856 -30.59 65.59 54.28
CA GLY A 856 -29.18 66.01 54.42
C GLY A 856 -28.70 66.30 55.85
N LYS A 857 -29.51 66.05 56.88
CA LYS A 857 -29.11 66.30 58.29
C LYS A 857 -28.20 65.18 58.81
N PRO A 858 -27.09 65.48 59.51
CA PRO A 858 -26.28 64.47 60.20
C PRO A 858 -27.07 63.63 61.19
N ILE A 859 -26.75 62.33 61.25
CA ILE A 859 -27.31 61.38 62.21
C ILE A 859 -26.21 60.99 63.20
N GLY A 860 -26.43 61.25 64.48
CA GLY A 860 -25.49 60.92 65.55
C GLY A 860 -25.78 59.59 66.24
N ALA A 861 -24.85 59.13 67.08
CA ALA A 861 -24.94 57.85 67.79
C ALA A 861 -26.16 57.79 68.72
N ASP A 862 -26.49 58.90 69.39
CA ASP A 862 -27.67 59.00 70.25
C ASP A 862 -28.98 58.81 69.49
N TYR A 863 -29.04 59.29 68.24
CA TYR A 863 -30.20 59.09 67.39
C TYR A 863 -30.37 57.62 67.00
N VAL A 864 -29.27 56.95 66.65
CA VAL A 864 -29.30 55.50 66.36
C VAL A 864 -29.76 54.71 67.58
N ARG A 865 -29.26 55.06 68.78
CA ARG A 865 -29.64 54.39 70.04
C ARG A 865 -31.11 54.59 70.39
N SER A 866 -31.66 55.79 70.25
CA SER A 866 -32.96 56.13 70.85
C SER A 866 -34.13 56.25 69.86
N GLN A 867 -33.87 56.44 68.57
CA GLN A 867 -34.92 56.76 67.60
C GLN A 867 -34.88 55.91 66.32
N ALA A 868 -33.70 55.47 65.88
CA ALA A 868 -33.59 54.73 64.62
C ALA A 868 -34.02 53.28 64.76
N LYS A 869 -34.55 52.72 63.68
CA LYS A 869 -34.75 51.27 63.52
C LYS A 869 -33.61 50.70 62.68
N LEU A 870 -33.13 49.52 63.03
CA LEU A 870 -32.10 48.81 62.28
C LEU A 870 -32.78 47.70 61.48
N THR A 871 -32.54 47.68 60.17
CA THR A 871 -33.01 46.58 59.30
C THR A 871 -31.82 45.89 58.66
N ALA A 872 -31.85 44.56 58.62
CA ALA A 872 -30.80 43.73 58.06
C ALA A 872 -30.48 44.13 56.61
N PHE A 873 -29.19 44.35 56.37
CA PHE A 873 -28.59 44.55 55.04
C PHE A 873 -27.65 43.39 54.70
N GLY A 874 -27.02 42.82 55.72
CA GLY A 874 -26.12 41.69 55.67
C GLY A 874 -25.84 41.19 57.09
N ASP A 875 -25.10 40.09 57.24
CA ASP A 875 -24.74 39.61 58.59
C ASP A 875 -23.94 40.69 59.35
N GLY A 876 -24.40 41.06 60.55
CA GLY A 876 -23.85 42.16 61.34
C GLY A 876 -23.93 43.57 60.71
N ARG A 877 -24.66 43.75 59.60
CA ARG A 877 -24.76 45.02 58.86
C ARG A 877 -26.19 45.46 58.70
N TYR A 878 -26.43 46.75 58.96
CA TYR A 878 -27.78 47.30 59.07
C TYR A 878 -27.95 48.56 58.24
N LEU A 879 -29.10 48.68 57.57
CA LEU A 879 -29.59 49.99 57.16
C LEU A 879 -30.19 50.68 58.38
N VAL A 880 -29.88 51.96 58.53
CA VAL A 880 -30.42 52.81 59.59
C VAL A 880 -31.69 53.49 59.07
N GLN A 881 -32.85 53.02 59.50
CA GLN A 881 -34.14 53.61 59.17
C GLN A 881 -34.41 54.81 60.09
N VAL A 882 -34.60 55.99 59.49
CA VAL A 882 -34.69 57.28 60.18
C VAL A 882 -36.13 57.78 60.35
N ASN A 883 -37.11 57.02 59.87
CA ASN A 883 -38.53 57.29 60.09
C ASN A 883 -39.25 56.06 60.65
N ARG A 884 -40.34 56.27 61.38
CA ARG A 884 -41.15 55.17 61.95
C ARG A 884 -42.22 54.63 60.99
N ASN A 885 -42.13 54.96 59.70
CA ASN A 885 -43.09 54.51 58.68
C ASN A 885 -42.54 53.28 57.94
N ASP A 886 -43.02 52.10 58.32
CA ASP A 886 -42.59 50.83 57.72
C ASP A 886 -43.17 50.57 56.31
N ASP A 887 -44.23 51.30 55.92
CA ASP A 887 -44.82 51.23 54.58
C ASP A 887 -44.06 52.10 53.57
N ALA A 888 -43.39 53.15 54.05
CA ALA A 888 -42.51 54.02 53.28
C ALA A 888 -41.21 54.33 54.05
N PRO A 889 -40.33 53.33 54.23
CA PRO A 889 -39.13 53.50 55.03
C PRO A 889 -38.14 54.45 54.34
N GLN A 890 -37.55 55.34 55.13
CA GLN A 890 -36.46 56.22 54.74
C GLN A 890 -35.20 55.77 55.46
N TYR A 891 -34.16 55.47 54.69
CA TYR A 891 -32.87 55.04 55.21
C TYR A 891 -31.87 56.18 55.20
N ALA A 892 -30.93 56.14 56.14
CA ALA A 892 -29.76 57.01 56.12
C ALA A 892 -28.97 56.82 54.82
N ALA A 893 -28.42 57.90 54.30
CA ALA A 893 -27.58 57.90 53.10
C ALA A 893 -26.25 58.60 53.38
N THR A 894 -25.23 58.29 52.58
CA THR A 894 -23.95 59.01 52.55
C THR A 894 -24.12 60.37 51.88
N ALA A 895 -23.12 61.26 52.01
CA ALA A 895 -23.10 62.53 51.29
C ALA A 895 -23.19 62.38 49.76
N ALA A 896 -22.79 61.22 49.21
CA ALA A 896 -22.89 60.88 47.79
C ALA A 896 -24.25 60.28 47.40
N GLY A 897 -25.24 60.25 48.30
CA GLY A 897 -26.58 59.71 48.05
C GLY A 897 -26.66 58.18 48.01
N ARG A 898 -25.61 57.46 48.39
CA ARG A 898 -25.63 55.98 48.52
C ARG A 898 -26.25 55.59 49.87
N PRO A 899 -26.90 54.42 50.00
CA PRO A 899 -27.35 53.94 51.31
C PRO A 899 -26.20 53.87 52.32
N PHE A 900 -26.40 54.42 53.51
CA PHE A 900 -25.44 54.30 54.61
C PHE A 900 -25.67 52.96 55.31
N VAL A 901 -24.60 52.17 55.47
CA VAL A 901 -24.64 50.85 56.11
C VAL A 901 -23.89 50.92 57.43
N LEU A 902 -24.60 50.70 58.53
CA LEU A 902 -24.01 50.57 59.86
C LEU A 902 -23.43 49.17 60.01
N ASP A 903 -22.10 49.09 60.11
CA ASP A 903 -21.37 47.84 60.31
C ASP A 903 -21.04 47.62 61.78
N LEU A 904 -21.61 46.57 62.38
CA LEU A 904 -21.43 46.21 63.78
C LEU A 904 -20.49 45.00 63.96
N ARG A 905 -19.98 44.41 62.87
CA ARG A 905 -19.23 43.14 62.88
C ARG A 905 -17.94 43.15 63.70
N ASN A 906 -17.19 44.26 63.69
CA ASN A 906 -15.87 44.35 64.30
C ASN A 906 -15.86 45.07 65.65
N ARG A 907 -17.04 45.25 66.27
CA ARG A 907 -17.19 46.10 67.47
C ARG A 907 -17.23 45.33 68.78
N ALA A 908 -17.07 44.00 68.73
CA ALA A 908 -16.98 43.12 69.90
C ALA A 908 -15.52 42.76 70.25
N ARG A 909 -15.19 42.72 71.54
CA ARG A 909 -13.91 42.13 72.01
C ARG A 909 -13.98 40.60 71.84
N GLY A 910 -13.15 40.04 70.96
CA GLY A 910 -12.96 38.58 70.82
C GLY A 910 -13.90 37.85 69.85
N ALA A 911 -14.63 38.54 68.99
CA ALA A 911 -15.48 37.90 67.98
C ALA A 911 -14.67 37.40 66.76
N PRO A 912 -15.08 36.28 66.13
CA PRO A 912 -14.52 35.85 64.85
C PRO A 912 -14.86 36.87 63.73
N PRO A 913 -14.05 36.96 62.66
CA PRO A 913 -14.32 37.87 61.54
C PRO A 913 -15.65 37.50 60.87
N ALA A 914 -16.61 38.43 60.85
CA ALA A 914 -17.93 38.17 60.29
C ALA A 914 -17.93 38.29 58.76
N VAL A 915 -18.37 37.22 58.10
CA VAL A 915 -18.55 37.14 56.65
C VAL A 915 -20.00 37.41 56.33
N ASP A 916 -20.30 38.37 55.45
CA ASP A 916 -21.68 38.61 55.05
C ASP A 916 -22.15 37.50 54.09
N PRO A 917 -23.12 36.66 54.48
CA PRO A 917 -23.60 35.57 53.65
C PRO A 917 -24.48 36.03 52.48
N PHE A 918 -24.81 37.33 52.40
CA PHE A 918 -25.59 37.92 51.31
C PHE A 918 -24.76 38.72 50.32
N ASN A 919 -23.45 38.91 50.58
CA ASN A 919 -22.60 39.78 49.76
C ASN A 919 -21.35 39.09 49.20
N ASN A 920 -21.32 37.75 49.19
CA ASN A 920 -20.26 36.95 48.55
C ASN A 920 -18.82 37.34 48.94
N GLY A 921 -18.62 37.95 50.11
CA GLY A 921 -17.32 38.47 50.53
C GLY A 921 -16.75 39.66 49.70
N MET A 922 -17.49 40.23 48.76
CA MET A 922 -17.00 41.40 48.02
C MET A 922 -17.18 42.72 48.82
N PRO A 923 -16.22 43.65 48.78
CA PRO A 923 -16.47 45.03 49.19
C PRO A 923 -17.51 45.67 48.26
N LEU A 924 -18.42 46.48 48.80
CA LEU A 924 -19.25 47.36 47.97
C LEU A 924 -18.37 48.49 47.39
N PRO A 925 -18.68 49.01 46.20
CA PRO A 925 -17.95 50.13 45.60
C PRO A 925 -18.13 51.45 46.37
#